data_AF-A0A8S9M718-F1
#
_entry.id   AF-A0A8S9M718-F1
#
_cell.length_a   1.000
_cell.length_b   1.000
_cell.length_c   1.000
_cell.angle_alpha   90.00
_cell.angle_beta   90.00
_cell.angle_gamma   90.00
#
_symmetry.space_group_name_H-M   'P 1'
#
loop_
_entity.id
_entity.type
_entity.pdbx_description
1 polymer ?
#
loop_
_entity_poly.entity_id
_entity_poly.type
_entity_poly.pdbx_seq_one_letter_code
_entity_poly.pdbx_strand_id
1 'polypeptide(L)'
;MKPISNNNERWEEKLKDLSFNVKQIQDNLLEEILTPNLKTEYLQRFHMDRFDKELFKKNVPVVTYEDIKPYIDRVVNGESSDVISNRPITGFLLSSGTSGGAQKMMPWNHKYLDNLTFAYDLRMHVITKHVKGLEEGKGMMFLFTKQESITPSGLPARVATSSYFKSDYFKNRPSNWYYSYTSPDEVILCSNNTHSLYCHLLCGLVQRDEVVRMGSIFASVMVRAIKFLETYWEELCSNIRSGHLSEWITDHGCRSSVSLVLGGPRLDLADTIETICNKNSWEGIVKRLWPNTKYIETVVTGSMGQYVPTLNYYCSDLPLVSTTYGSSETTFGINVDPLSKPEDVSYAFMPNMSYFEFITMDGDKRDVVDLQDVKLGCTYEPVVTNFSGLYRMRVGDVLVVTGFYNNAPQFKFVRRENVVLSIDSDKTNEEDLFKALSQAKLVLESSDLILVDFTSYADTSTFPGHYVIYLEIKEKEGENKKNNVELSEEVFPKCCSVMEDSLDNVYKRCRFKDGSVGPLEIRVVRQGMFDSLMDFFISQGASIGQYKTPRCIKSVKALEFMEECVVARDQVQISPHGIYTCDDTTQSMYCQLLCGLLQRESVSRLGAPFASSFLKVIKFLEDHWKELCSNIRTGRVSDWITDPQCLSGVGKFLTAPNPELASLIEQECGKKSWEAIVRRLWPNAKCIEAVVTGSMAQYIPMMDFYCGGLPLISSFYASSECFLGLNLNTLRKPSDAAYTIIPSMAYFEFIEVEKDHQETSHDPTKNIVDLVDVKVGHDYEPVITTFSGLYRYRLGDVLRVTGFYNNAPEFQVAGRKKVVLSIDMDKTYEEDLLKAVTNAKLLLEPHDLMLIDFTSRVDSSSFPGHYVLYWELGSKVKDAKLEPDAEVMEECCFTMEESLDSIYRKGRKNDKNIGPLEIKVVKSGAFDELMNFFVARGSSVSQYKTPRSVTDEEVVKVLEASVVSKFVSRKTPSWELHELHSSLYRYRLGDVLRVTGFYNNAPEFQVAGRKKVVLSIDMDKTYEEDLLKAVTNAKLLLEPHDLMLIDFTSRVDSSSFPGHYVLYWELGSKVKDAKLEPDAEVMEECCFTMEESLDSIYRKGRKNDKNIGPLEIKVVKSGAFDELMNFFVARGSSVSQYKTPRSVTDEEVVKVLEASVVSKFVSRKTPSWELHELHSSR
;
A
#
# COMPACT_ATOMS: atom_id res chain seq x y z
N MET A 1 51.78 -31.75 -32.84
CA MET A 1 51.70 -31.11 -31.51
C MET A 1 53.06 -31.26 -30.84
N LYS A 2 53.75 -30.16 -30.51
CA LYS A 2 54.93 -30.21 -29.61
C LYS A 2 54.43 -30.42 -28.17
N PRO A 3 55.14 -31.17 -27.31
CA PRO A 3 54.66 -31.48 -25.97
C PRO A 3 54.49 -30.21 -25.11
N ILE A 4 53.36 -30.13 -24.40
CA ILE A 4 52.89 -28.99 -23.59
C ILE A 4 53.83 -28.69 -22.39
N SER A 5 54.67 -29.65 -21.99
CA SER A 5 55.64 -29.50 -20.89
C SER A 5 56.60 -28.31 -21.06
N ASN A 6 57.08 -28.05 -22.27
CA ASN A 6 57.99 -26.91 -22.54
C ASN A 6 57.29 -25.54 -22.46
N ASN A 7 55.97 -25.48 -22.55
CA ASN A 7 55.24 -24.21 -22.51
C ASN A 7 55.02 -23.75 -21.06
N ASN A 8 54.73 -24.66 -20.13
CA ASN A 8 54.55 -24.33 -18.71
C ASN A 8 55.84 -23.77 -18.08
N GLU A 9 57.01 -24.35 -18.37
CA GLU A 9 58.31 -23.85 -17.90
C GLU A 9 58.56 -22.40 -18.35
N ARG A 10 58.24 -22.08 -19.62
CA ARG A 10 58.37 -20.72 -20.16
C ARG A 10 57.47 -19.71 -19.44
N TRP A 11 56.25 -20.09 -19.08
CA TRP A 11 55.34 -19.21 -18.36
C TRP A 11 55.71 -19.05 -16.89
N GLU A 12 56.30 -20.07 -16.25
CA GLU A 12 56.88 -19.94 -14.92
C GLU A 12 58.09 -19.00 -14.92
N GLU A 13 59.00 -19.12 -15.88
CA GLU A 13 60.10 -18.18 -16.07
C GLU A 13 59.58 -16.75 -16.29
N LYS A 14 58.52 -16.59 -17.08
CA LYS A 14 57.91 -15.27 -17.33
C LYS A 14 57.27 -14.68 -16.07
N LEU A 15 56.54 -15.48 -15.29
CA LEU A 15 55.98 -15.03 -14.01
C LEU A 15 57.10 -14.66 -13.02
N LYS A 16 58.19 -15.44 -13.02
CA LYS A 16 59.38 -15.16 -12.21
C LYS A 16 60.02 -13.84 -12.62
N ASP A 17 60.29 -13.63 -13.91
CA ASP A 17 60.85 -12.38 -14.44
C ASP A 17 60.00 -11.16 -14.07
N LEU A 18 58.68 -11.23 -14.32
CA LEU A 18 57.73 -10.18 -13.96
C LEU A 18 57.77 -9.85 -12.47
N SER A 19 57.90 -10.85 -11.61
CA SER A 19 57.84 -10.66 -10.15
C SER A 19 59.17 -10.33 -9.49
N PHE A 20 60.31 -10.61 -10.12
CA PHE A 20 61.63 -10.18 -9.61
C PHE A 20 62.01 -8.77 -10.09
N ASN A 21 61.69 -8.42 -11.34
CA ASN A 21 62.17 -7.19 -11.98
C ASN A 21 61.15 -6.02 -11.92
N VAL A 22 60.29 -5.99 -10.89
CA VAL A 22 59.14 -5.09 -10.76
C VAL A 22 59.48 -3.63 -11.02
N LYS A 23 60.49 -3.09 -10.32
CA LYS A 23 60.91 -1.69 -10.47
C LYS A 23 61.37 -1.37 -11.90
N GLN A 24 62.25 -2.21 -12.46
CA GLN A 24 62.78 -2.01 -13.80
C GLN A 24 61.67 -2.06 -14.85
N ILE A 25 60.73 -3.01 -14.71
CA ILE A 25 59.60 -3.16 -15.63
C ILE A 25 58.67 -1.94 -15.53
N GLN A 26 58.36 -1.46 -14.33
CA GLN A 26 57.52 -0.27 -14.14
C GLN A 26 58.18 1.00 -14.71
N ASP A 27 59.47 1.19 -14.50
CA ASP A 27 60.22 2.33 -15.02
C ASP A 27 60.25 2.30 -16.57
N ASN A 28 60.51 1.14 -17.17
CA ASN A 28 60.47 0.95 -18.63
C ASN A 28 59.06 1.12 -19.21
N LEU A 29 58.03 0.64 -18.50
CA LEU A 29 56.65 0.73 -18.97
C LEU A 29 56.17 2.18 -18.97
N LEU A 30 56.55 2.97 -17.96
CA LEU A 30 56.25 4.40 -17.94
C LEU A 30 56.94 5.13 -19.10
N GLU A 31 58.18 4.77 -19.43
CA GLU A 31 58.87 5.31 -20.63
C GLU A 31 58.13 4.96 -21.91
N GLU A 32 57.70 3.70 -22.06
CA GLU A 32 56.92 3.21 -23.21
C GLU A 32 55.58 3.95 -23.35
N ILE A 33 54.91 4.26 -22.24
CA ILE A 33 53.66 5.01 -22.23
C ILE A 33 53.90 6.48 -22.56
N LEU A 34 54.85 7.15 -21.90
CA LEU A 34 54.98 8.61 -22.00
C LEU A 34 55.63 9.05 -23.30
N THR A 35 56.67 8.37 -23.78
CA THR A 35 57.47 8.78 -24.95
C THR A 35 56.62 9.09 -26.20
N PRO A 36 55.71 8.22 -26.66
CA PRO A 36 54.85 8.53 -27.81
C PRO A 36 53.78 9.59 -27.47
N ASN A 37 53.44 9.76 -26.19
CA ASN A 37 52.36 10.63 -25.73
C ASN A 37 52.82 12.06 -25.38
N LEU A 38 54.12 12.37 -25.40
CA LEU A 38 54.66 13.72 -25.07
C LEU A 38 54.04 14.84 -25.91
N LYS A 39 53.54 14.54 -27.11
CA LYS A 39 52.89 15.51 -28.01
C LYS A 39 51.37 15.60 -27.85
N THR A 40 50.78 14.80 -26.95
CA THR A 40 49.36 14.89 -26.67
C THR A 40 49.04 16.19 -25.94
N GLU A 41 47.83 16.71 -26.17
CA GLU A 41 47.41 17.97 -25.54
C GLU A 41 47.49 17.88 -24.01
N TYR A 42 47.05 16.75 -23.42
CA TYR A 42 47.06 16.54 -21.98
C TYR A 42 48.48 16.64 -21.38
N LEU A 43 49.46 15.93 -21.94
CA LEU A 43 50.83 15.98 -21.40
C LEU A 43 51.56 17.29 -21.68
N GLN A 44 51.27 17.95 -22.81
CA GLN A 44 51.79 19.29 -23.11
C GLN A 44 51.30 20.33 -22.11
N ARG A 45 50.04 20.23 -21.65
CA ARG A 45 49.48 21.12 -20.63
C ARG A 45 50.26 21.07 -19.31
N PHE A 46 50.88 19.94 -18.99
CA PHE A 46 51.70 19.75 -17.79
C PHE A 46 53.21 19.86 -18.07
N HIS A 47 53.58 20.47 -19.20
CA HIS A 47 54.98 20.75 -19.58
C HIS A 47 55.87 19.50 -19.60
N MET A 48 55.31 18.36 -20.06
CA MET A 48 56.10 17.15 -20.32
C MET A 48 56.66 17.20 -21.75
N ASP A 49 57.91 17.64 -21.88
CA ASP A 49 58.62 17.79 -23.17
C ASP A 49 59.55 16.61 -23.51
N ARG A 50 59.97 15.86 -22.48
CA ARG A 50 60.77 14.63 -22.57
C ARG A 50 60.28 13.60 -21.57
N PHE A 51 60.67 12.34 -21.75
CA PHE A 51 60.51 11.34 -20.71
C PHE A 51 61.45 11.65 -19.54
N ASP A 52 60.86 11.85 -18.36
CA ASP A 52 61.55 11.97 -17.08
C ASP A 52 60.53 11.61 -15.98
N LYS A 53 60.83 10.55 -15.22
CA LYS A 53 59.91 10.01 -14.21
C LYS A 53 59.68 10.98 -13.05
N GLU A 54 60.72 11.67 -12.60
CA GLU A 54 60.60 12.63 -11.49
C GLU A 54 59.82 13.87 -11.95
N LEU A 55 60.07 14.33 -13.18
CA LEU A 55 59.28 15.40 -13.78
C LEU A 55 57.80 15.00 -13.93
N PHE A 56 57.52 13.77 -14.36
CA PHE A 56 56.16 13.24 -14.45
C PHE A 56 55.46 13.27 -13.09
N LYS A 57 56.10 12.72 -12.04
CA LYS A 57 55.55 12.72 -10.68
C LYS A 57 55.35 14.12 -10.09
N LYS A 58 56.17 15.09 -10.51
CA LYS A 58 56.11 16.48 -10.04
C LYS A 58 55.04 17.30 -10.77
N ASN A 59 54.94 17.16 -12.10
CA ASN A 59 54.14 18.07 -12.92
C ASN A 59 52.75 17.50 -13.27
N VAL A 60 52.63 16.19 -13.44
CA VAL A 60 51.34 15.57 -13.79
C VAL A 60 50.55 15.30 -12.50
N PRO A 61 49.35 15.88 -12.35
CA PRO A 61 48.56 15.73 -11.13
C PRO A 61 47.98 14.33 -11.02
N VAL A 62 47.76 13.88 -9.78
CA VAL A 62 46.87 12.76 -9.50
C VAL A 62 45.44 13.25 -9.64
N VAL A 63 44.63 12.55 -10.44
CA VAL A 63 43.30 13.01 -10.88
C VAL A 63 42.21 11.99 -10.59
N THR A 64 40.96 12.44 -10.48
CA THR A 64 39.77 11.59 -10.55
C THR A 64 39.17 11.62 -11.96
N TYR A 65 38.16 10.78 -12.21
CA TYR A 65 37.46 10.74 -13.50
C TYR A 65 36.89 12.12 -13.89
N GLU A 66 36.38 12.87 -12.92
CA GLU A 66 35.74 14.17 -13.11
C GLU A 66 36.73 15.21 -13.68
N ASP A 67 37.99 15.17 -13.26
CA ASP A 67 39.04 16.08 -13.74
C ASP A 67 39.37 15.87 -15.22
N ILE A 68 39.30 14.62 -15.69
CA ILE A 68 39.64 14.26 -17.08
C ILE A 68 38.42 14.08 -17.97
N LYS A 69 37.21 14.05 -17.41
CA LYS A 69 35.95 13.90 -18.15
C LYS A 69 35.84 14.90 -19.32
N PRO A 70 36.24 16.18 -19.21
CA PRO A 70 36.20 17.11 -20.33
C PRO A 70 37.03 16.66 -21.55
N TYR A 71 38.16 15.98 -21.32
CA TYR A 71 39.00 15.43 -22.39
C TYR A 71 38.40 14.17 -23.00
N ILE A 72 37.84 13.28 -22.15
CA ILE A 72 37.15 12.08 -22.61
C ILE A 72 35.94 12.44 -23.47
N ASP A 73 35.10 13.38 -23.01
CA ASP A 73 33.91 13.83 -23.72
C ASP A 73 34.24 14.36 -25.13
N ARG A 74 35.37 15.05 -25.30
CA ARG A 74 35.84 15.54 -26.61
C ARG A 74 36.13 14.40 -27.59
N VAL A 75 36.83 13.35 -27.13
CA VAL A 75 37.12 12.16 -27.95
C VAL A 75 35.83 11.35 -28.21
N VAL A 76 34.94 11.25 -27.21
CA VAL A 76 33.60 10.65 -27.37
C VAL A 76 32.78 11.38 -28.43
N ASN A 77 32.95 12.70 -28.57
CA ASN A 77 32.25 13.55 -29.52
C ASN A 77 32.93 13.69 -30.90
N GLY A 78 34.08 13.04 -31.12
CA GLY A 78 34.70 12.91 -32.44
C GLY A 78 36.01 13.65 -32.64
N GLU A 79 36.55 14.28 -31.59
CA GLU A 79 37.89 14.87 -31.66
C GLU A 79 38.99 13.79 -31.71
N SER A 80 40.17 14.15 -32.22
CA SER A 80 41.31 13.22 -32.34
C SER A 80 41.68 12.59 -30.99
N SER A 81 42.14 11.35 -31.03
CA SER A 81 42.68 10.66 -29.85
C SER A 81 43.88 11.39 -29.25
N ASP A 82 44.63 12.15 -30.05
CA ASP A 82 45.83 12.91 -29.63
C ASP A 82 45.58 13.93 -28.51
N VAL A 83 44.31 14.21 -28.18
CA VAL A 83 43.92 14.95 -26.98
C VAL A 83 44.51 14.29 -25.71
N ILE A 84 44.45 12.95 -25.63
CA ILE A 84 44.90 12.18 -24.46
C ILE A 84 45.88 11.04 -24.79
N SER A 85 45.88 10.53 -26.03
CA SER A 85 46.66 9.36 -26.43
C SER A 85 47.05 9.43 -27.90
N ASN A 86 48.34 9.29 -28.19
CA ASN A 86 48.87 9.14 -29.53
C ASN A 86 48.50 7.79 -30.16
N ARG A 87 48.26 6.75 -29.34
CA ARG A 87 47.62 5.52 -29.83
C ARG A 87 46.13 5.80 -30.07
N PRO A 88 45.59 5.48 -31.26
CA PRO A 88 44.17 5.69 -31.55
C PRO A 88 43.26 5.00 -30.52
N ILE A 89 42.26 5.73 -30.03
CA ILE A 89 41.19 5.18 -29.21
C ILE A 89 40.21 4.46 -30.13
N THR A 90 40.02 3.16 -29.92
CA THR A 90 39.18 2.31 -30.79
C THR A 90 37.82 2.00 -30.16
N GLY A 91 37.57 2.50 -28.95
CA GLY A 91 36.31 2.35 -28.24
C GLY A 91 36.42 2.83 -26.79
N PHE A 92 35.31 2.70 -26.07
CA PHE A 92 35.21 3.05 -24.66
C PHE A 92 34.71 1.87 -23.83
N LEU A 93 35.31 1.67 -22.66
CA LEU A 93 34.86 0.71 -21.67
C LEU A 93 33.91 1.37 -20.68
N LEU A 94 32.68 0.87 -20.61
CA LEU A 94 31.67 1.29 -19.66
C LEU A 94 31.98 0.69 -18.28
N SER A 95 32.47 1.54 -17.38
CA SER A 95 32.73 1.17 -15.99
C SER A 95 31.43 0.91 -15.23
N SER A 96 31.49 0.03 -14.24
CA SER A 96 30.40 -0.13 -13.27
C SER A 96 30.32 1.01 -12.26
N GLY A 97 31.40 1.80 -12.11
CA GLY A 97 31.34 3.07 -11.39
C GLY A 97 30.64 4.15 -12.22
N THR A 98 29.86 4.98 -11.56
CA THR A 98 29.10 6.07 -12.19
C THR A 98 29.64 7.45 -11.80
N SER A 99 29.36 8.45 -12.63
CA SER A 99 29.63 9.88 -12.39
C SER A 99 28.40 10.65 -12.85
N GLY A 100 27.72 11.35 -11.94
CA GLY A 100 26.44 12.00 -12.22
C GLY A 100 25.33 11.04 -12.67
N GLY A 101 25.30 9.81 -12.15
CA GLY A 101 24.32 8.76 -12.49
C GLY A 101 24.56 8.01 -13.81
N ALA A 102 25.53 8.45 -14.62
CA ALA A 102 25.93 7.77 -15.86
C ALA A 102 27.19 6.92 -15.66
N GLN A 103 27.32 5.80 -16.39
CA GLN A 103 28.52 4.96 -16.35
C GLN A 103 29.74 5.74 -16.87
N LYS A 104 30.87 5.65 -16.15
CA LYS A 104 32.13 6.26 -16.59
C LYS A 104 32.61 5.59 -17.89
N MET A 105 33.03 6.38 -18.87
CA MET A 105 33.55 5.91 -20.15
C MET A 105 35.08 5.94 -20.12
N MET A 106 35.71 4.77 -20.06
CA MET A 106 37.18 4.67 -20.05
C MET A 106 37.70 4.50 -21.48
N PRO A 107 38.62 5.34 -21.97
CA PRO A 107 39.19 5.19 -23.30
C PRO A 107 39.96 3.87 -23.39
N TRP A 108 39.82 3.18 -24.51
CA TRP A 108 40.43 1.87 -24.72
C TRP A 108 40.97 1.70 -26.14
N ASN A 109 42.04 0.91 -26.27
CA ASN A 109 42.62 0.49 -27.53
C ASN A 109 43.10 -0.97 -27.48
N HIS A 110 43.49 -1.54 -28.63
CA HIS A 110 43.90 -2.95 -28.74
C HIS A 110 44.93 -3.42 -27.70
N LYS A 111 45.78 -2.52 -27.17
CA LYS A 111 46.78 -2.85 -26.15
C LYS A 111 46.15 -3.40 -24.86
N TYR A 112 44.94 -2.96 -24.50
CA TYR A 112 44.26 -3.52 -23.34
C TYR A 112 43.74 -4.94 -23.60
N LEU A 113 43.34 -5.30 -24.83
CA LEU A 113 43.01 -6.70 -25.15
C LEU A 113 44.26 -7.59 -25.15
N ASP A 114 45.40 -7.08 -25.60
CA ASP A 114 46.69 -7.78 -25.47
C ASP A 114 47.01 -8.06 -24.00
N ASN A 115 46.87 -7.05 -23.13
CA ASN A 115 47.12 -7.20 -21.70
C ASN A 115 46.12 -8.14 -21.01
N LEU A 116 44.83 -8.06 -21.39
CA LEU A 116 43.78 -8.92 -20.86
C LEU A 116 44.01 -10.40 -21.23
N THR A 117 44.31 -10.67 -22.49
CA THR A 117 44.60 -12.05 -22.94
C THR A 117 45.88 -12.58 -22.33
N PHE A 118 46.91 -11.74 -22.17
CA PHE A 118 48.12 -12.09 -21.43
C PHE A 118 47.81 -12.50 -19.98
N ALA A 119 46.93 -11.77 -19.28
CA ALA A 119 46.51 -12.12 -17.92
C ALA A 119 45.71 -13.44 -17.87
N TYR A 120 44.85 -13.69 -18.87
CA TYR A 120 44.09 -14.95 -18.98
C TYR A 120 44.98 -16.16 -19.25
N ASP A 121 45.99 -16.02 -20.10
CA ASP A 121 46.97 -17.08 -20.32
C ASP A 121 47.79 -17.32 -19.04
N LEU A 122 48.24 -16.25 -18.37
CA LEU A 122 49.05 -16.39 -17.16
C LEU A 122 48.27 -17.09 -16.03
N ARG A 123 47.02 -16.70 -15.78
CA ARG A 123 46.19 -17.34 -14.74
C ARG A 123 45.87 -18.80 -15.07
N MET A 124 45.68 -19.16 -16.34
CA MET A 124 45.52 -20.56 -16.76
C MET A 124 46.72 -21.42 -16.34
N HIS A 125 47.94 -20.93 -16.57
CA HIS A 125 49.17 -21.64 -16.20
C HIS A 125 49.32 -21.75 -14.68
N VAL A 126 49.00 -20.68 -13.93
CA VAL A 126 48.98 -20.72 -12.46
C VAL A 126 47.98 -21.75 -11.94
N ILE A 127 46.77 -21.83 -12.50
CA ILE A 127 45.77 -22.84 -12.11
C ILE A 127 46.29 -24.25 -12.38
N THR A 128 46.90 -24.48 -13.54
CA THR A 128 47.38 -25.82 -13.97
C THR A 128 48.53 -26.34 -13.08
N LYS A 129 49.25 -25.43 -12.40
CA LYS A 129 50.22 -25.78 -11.36
C LYS A 129 49.55 -26.43 -10.14
N HIS A 130 48.41 -25.89 -9.72
CA HIS A 130 47.70 -26.26 -8.49
C HIS A 130 46.63 -27.35 -8.70
N VAL A 131 46.00 -27.39 -9.86
CA VAL A 131 44.88 -28.30 -10.18
C VAL A 131 45.24 -29.14 -11.40
N LYS A 132 45.24 -30.47 -11.24
CA LYS A 132 45.59 -31.44 -12.29
C LYS A 132 44.34 -32.02 -12.96
N GLY A 133 44.50 -32.58 -14.16
CA GLY A 133 43.44 -33.28 -14.89
C GLY A 133 42.41 -32.35 -15.55
N LEU A 134 42.79 -31.12 -15.88
CA LEU A 134 41.93 -30.14 -16.55
C LEU A 134 42.00 -30.21 -18.08
N GLU A 135 43.08 -30.78 -18.64
CA GLU A 135 43.43 -30.69 -20.06
C GLU A 135 42.49 -31.47 -20.99
N GLU A 136 41.81 -32.50 -20.47
CA GLU A 136 40.92 -33.38 -21.22
C GLU A 136 39.45 -32.94 -21.16
N GLY A 137 39.13 -31.89 -20.39
CA GLY A 137 37.77 -31.44 -20.16
C GLY A 137 37.45 -30.05 -20.74
N LYS A 138 36.24 -29.58 -20.43
CA LYS A 138 35.69 -28.28 -20.80
C LYS A 138 35.35 -27.45 -19.56
N GLY A 139 35.34 -26.13 -19.74
CA GLY A 139 34.77 -25.20 -18.77
C GLY A 139 33.29 -24.92 -19.03
N MET A 140 32.44 -25.09 -18.04
CA MET A 140 31.07 -24.57 -18.08
C MET A 140 31.05 -23.13 -17.55
N MET A 141 31.15 -22.16 -18.46
CA MET A 141 31.29 -20.75 -18.12
C MET A 141 30.03 -19.95 -18.50
N PHE A 142 29.42 -19.30 -17.51
CA PHE A 142 28.28 -18.40 -17.70
C PHE A 142 28.78 -17.01 -18.07
N LEU A 143 28.98 -16.78 -19.37
CA LEU A 143 29.58 -15.57 -19.94
C LEU A 143 28.55 -14.80 -20.76
N PHE A 144 28.29 -13.55 -20.38
CA PHE A 144 27.21 -12.77 -20.98
C PHE A 144 27.76 -11.56 -21.75
N THR A 145 27.28 -11.38 -22.98
CA THR A 145 27.51 -10.18 -23.76
C THR A 145 26.42 -9.16 -23.49
N LYS A 146 26.80 -7.95 -23.06
CA LYS A 146 25.88 -6.85 -22.84
C LYS A 146 25.67 -6.04 -24.12
N GLN A 147 24.53 -5.35 -24.17
CA GLN A 147 24.23 -4.42 -25.26
C GLN A 147 25.27 -3.28 -25.29
N GLU A 148 25.69 -2.92 -26.51
CA GLU A 148 26.61 -1.82 -26.73
C GLU A 148 25.87 -0.53 -27.05
N SER A 149 26.49 0.60 -26.74
CA SER A 149 26.09 1.91 -27.25
C SER A 149 27.14 2.41 -28.25
N ILE A 150 26.72 3.25 -29.18
CA ILE A 150 27.61 3.92 -30.13
C ILE A 150 27.72 5.38 -29.70
N THR A 151 28.95 5.88 -29.57
CA THR A 151 29.21 7.29 -29.22
C THR A 151 28.95 8.21 -30.42
N PRO A 152 28.81 9.53 -30.22
CA PRO A 152 28.71 10.48 -31.33
C PRO A 152 29.90 10.42 -32.31
N SER A 153 31.09 10.03 -31.85
CA SER A 153 32.25 9.76 -32.70
C SER A 153 32.15 8.50 -33.57
N GLY A 154 31.09 7.68 -33.40
CA GLY A 154 30.92 6.39 -34.08
C GLY A 154 31.70 5.24 -33.42
N LEU A 155 32.39 5.49 -32.31
CA LEU A 155 33.14 4.46 -31.58
C LEU A 155 32.20 3.64 -30.66
N PRO A 156 32.47 2.34 -30.47
CA PRO A 156 31.65 1.52 -29.58
C PRO A 156 31.98 1.78 -28.11
N ALA A 157 30.94 1.92 -27.29
CA ALA A 157 31.02 1.91 -25.84
C ALA A 157 30.42 0.59 -25.30
N ARG A 158 31.25 -0.21 -24.62
CA ARG A 158 30.95 -1.59 -24.20
C ARG A 158 31.46 -1.86 -22.80
N VAL A 159 30.90 -2.83 -22.08
CA VAL A 159 31.58 -3.35 -20.88
C VAL A 159 32.82 -4.15 -21.28
N ALA A 160 33.84 -4.20 -20.40
CA ALA A 160 35.14 -4.80 -20.68
C ALA A 160 35.09 -6.25 -21.22
N THR A 161 34.25 -7.11 -20.63
CA THR A 161 34.12 -8.50 -21.09
C THR A 161 33.43 -8.59 -22.44
N SER A 162 32.44 -7.75 -22.72
CA SER A 162 31.76 -7.70 -24.02
C SER A 162 32.67 -7.15 -25.13
N SER A 163 33.58 -6.22 -24.81
CA SER A 163 34.59 -5.80 -25.79
C SER A 163 35.51 -6.96 -26.16
N TYR A 164 35.91 -7.79 -25.19
CA TYR A 164 36.68 -9.00 -25.43
C TYR A 164 35.89 -10.05 -26.23
N PHE A 165 34.68 -10.43 -25.83
CA PHE A 165 33.88 -11.47 -26.50
C PHE A 165 33.57 -11.12 -27.96
N LYS A 166 33.29 -9.85 -28.25
CA LYS A 166 33.02 -9.39 -29.63
C LYS A 166 34.29 -9.20 -30.48
N SER A 167 35.48 -9.29 -29.88
CA SER A 167 36.75 -9.11 -30.58
C SER A 167 37.26 -10.39 -31.23
N ASP A 168 38.16 -10.23 -32.20
CA ASP A 168 38.85 -11.35 -32.84
C ASP A 168 39.76 -12.13 -31.88
N TYR A 169 40.14 -11.54 -30.73
CA TYR A 169 40.89 -12.24 -29.68
C TYR A 169 40.08 -13.38 -29.06
N PHE A 170 38.75 -13.22 -28.95
CA PHE A 170 37.89 -14.29 -28.45
C PHE A 170 37.50 -15.25 -29.57
N LYS A 171 37.12 -14.74 -30.75
CA LYS A 171 36.72 -15.58 -31.89
C LYS A 171 37.85 -16.50 -32.37
N ASN A 172 39.08 -15.98 -32.39
CA ASN A 172 40.28 -16.71 -32.82
C ASN A 172 41.15 -17.12 -31.62
N ARG A 173 40.54 -17.32 -30.44
CA ARG A 173 41.26 -17.71 -29.22
C ARG A 173 42.01 -19.04 -29.40
N PRO A 174 43.09 -19.28 -28.63
CA PRO A 174 43.83 -20.53 -28.71
C PRO A 174 42.93 -21.75 -28.46
N SER A 175 43.09 -22.80 -29.28
CA SER A 175 42.40 -24.07 -29.06
C SER A 175 43.11 -24.87 -27.97
N ASN A 176 42.74 -24.62 -26.72
CA ASN A 176 43.20 -25.36 -25.54
C ASN A 176 42.05 -25.56 -24.54
N TRP A 177 42.27 -26.39 -23.53
CA TRP A 177 41.25 -26.77 -22.54
C TRP A 177 40.62 -25.56 -21.81
N TYR A 178 41.40 -24.50 -21.59
CA TYR A 178 40.95 -23.33 -20.83
C TYR A 178 39.96 -22.48 -21.61
N TYR A 179 40.18 -22.33 -22.91
CA TYR A 179 39.29 -21.61 -23.82
C TYR A 179 38.22 -22.50 -24.47
N SER A 180 38.22 -23.80 -24.14
CA SER A 180 37.22 -24.78 -24.53
C SER A 180 36.04 -24.73 -23.56
N TYR A 181 34.90 -24.22 -24.04
CA TYR A 181 33.69 -24.09 -23.24
C TYR A 181 32.62 -25.08 -23.69
N THR A 182 31.70 -25.45 -22.79
CA THR A 182 30.51 -26.22 -23.18
C THR A 182 29.57 -25.42 -24.08
N SER A 183 29.52 -24.10 -23.89
CA SER A 183 28.61 -23.22 -24.62
C SER A 183 29.25 -22.71 -25.91
N PRO A 184 28.52 -22.78 -27.05
CA PRO A 184 28.94 -22.15 -28.30
C PRO A 184 29.13 -20.63 -28.18
N ASP A 185 29.94 -20.06 -29.07
CA ASP A 185 30.21 -18.61 -29.10
C ASP A 185 28.94 -17.82 -29.36
N GLU A 186 28.01 -18.34 -30.17
CA GLU A 186 26.72 -17.73 -30.44
C GLU A 186 25.86 -17.57 -29.19
N VAL A 187 25.95 -18.52 -28.24
CA VAL A 187 25.24 -18.44 -26.95
C VAL A 187 25.83 -17.33 -26.07
N ILE A 188 27.16 -17.20 -26.05
CA ILE A 188 27.87 -16.15 -25.30
C ILE A 188 27.59 -14.76 -25.89
N LEU A 189 27.50 -14.68 -27.22
CA LEU A 189 27.27 -13.44 -27.97
C LEU A 189 25.79 -13.04 -28.07
N CYS A 190 24.88 -13.89 -27.60
CA CYS A 190 23.45 -13.60 -27.57
C CYS A 190 23.17 -12.35 -26.73
N SER A 191 22.38 -11.44 -27.30
CA SER A 191 22.02 -10.18 -26.64
C SER A 191 20.92 -10.32 -25.57
N ASN A 192 20.16 -11.41 -25.62
CA ASN A 192 19.16 -11.76 -24.63
C ASN A 192 19.78 -12.69 -23.57
N ASN A 193 20.04 -12.14 -22.39
CA ASN A 193 20.70 -12.87 -21.30
C ASN A 193 19.85 -14.05 -20.78
N THR A 194 18.52 -14.00 -20.89
CA THR A 194 17.64 -15.10 -20.50
C THR A 194 17.77 -16.28 -21.46
N HIS A 195 17.78 -16.01 -22.78
CA HIS A 195 18.04 -17.04 -23.78
C HIS A 195 19.45 -17.64 -23.60
N SER A 196 20.44 -16.77 -23.46
CA SER A 196 21.83 -17.15 -23.26
C SER A 196 22.00 -18.05 -22.03
N LEU A 197 21.43 -17.67 -20.87
CA LEU A 197 21.54 -18.45 -19.64
C LEU A 197 20.88 -19.83 -19.74
N TYR A 198 19.67 -19.90 -20.32
CA TYR A 198 19.00 -21.18 -20.56
C TYR A 198 19.85 -22.09 -21.46
N CYS A 199 20.38 -21.54 -22.56
CA CYS A 199 21.24 -22.28 -23.48
C CYS A 199 22.59 -22.67 -22.85
N HIS A 200 23.17 -21.84 -21.99
CA HIS A 200 24.38 -22.17 -21.22
C HIS A 200 24.16 -23.43 -20.36
N LEU A 201 23.06 -23.45 -19.60
CA LEU A 201 22.69 -24.59 -18.76
C LEU A 201 22.43 -25.84 -19.60
N LEU A 202 21.67 -25.72 -20.68
CA LEU A 202 21.36 -26.84 -21.56
C LEU A 202 22.62 -27.45 -22.18
N CYS A 203 23.50 -26.63 -22.76
CA CYS A 203 24.77 -27.11 -23.31
C CYS A 203 25.67 -27.76 -22.24
N GLY A 204 25.69 -27.20 -21.03
CA GLY A 204 26.46 -27.74 -19.92
C GLY A 204 25.91 -29.06 -19.36
N LEU A 205 24.59 -29.23 -19.33
CA LEU A 205 23.94 -30.48 -18.94
C LEU A 205 24.17 -31.60 -19.98
N VAL A 206 24.06 -31.27 -21.27
CA VAL A 206 24.32 -32.22 -22.37
C VAL A 206 25.77 -32.73 -22.34
N GLN A 207 26.71 -31.88 -21.96
CA GLN A 207 28.15 -32.18 -21.90
C GLN A 207 28.66 -32.38 -20.47
N ARG A 208 27.78 -32.80 -19.54
CA ARG A 208 28.04 -32.77 -18.09
C ARG A 208 29.31 -33.50 -17.65
N ASP A 209 29.64 -34.61 -18.31
CA ASP A 209 30.79 -35.44 -17.95
C ASP A 209 32.12 -34.84 -18.44
N GLU A 210 32.08 -33.92 -19.41
CA GLU A 210 33.26 -33.18 -19.87
C GLU A 210 33.59 -31.98 -18.96
N VAL A 211 32.69 -31.58 -18.06
CA VAL A 211 32.86 -30.38 -17.22
C VAL A 211 33.88 -30.62 -16.11
N VAL A 212 35.05 -29.99 -16.23
CA VAL A 212 36.14 -30.04 -15.23
C VAL A 212 36.26 -28.76 -14.40
N ARG A 213 35.66 -27.67 -14.87
CA ARG A 213 35.51 -26.42 -14.12
C ARG A 213 34.19 -25.76 -14.47
N MET A 214 33.65 -25.01 -13.53
CA MET A 214 32.44 -24.23 -13.72
C MET A 214 32.67 -22.81 -13.23
N GLY A 215 31.99 -21.82 -13.78
CA GLY A 215 32.18 -20.47 -13.26
C GLY A 215 31.49 -19.35 -14.01
N SER A 216 31.76 -18.14 -13.52
CA SER A 216 31.28 -16.86 -14.02
C SER A 216 32.29 -15.79 -13.65
N ILE A 217 32.12 -14.56 -14.12
CA ILE A 217 32.99 -13.46 -13.67
C ILE A 217 32.76 -13.15 -12.17
N PHE A 218 31.50 -13.07 -11.73
CA PHE A 218 31.11 -12.72 -10.36
C PHE A 218 30.24 -13.80 -9.72
N ALA A 219 30.40 -13.98 -8.41
CA ALA A 219 29.68 -15.01 -7.64
C ALA A 219 28.15 -14.89 -7.74
N SER A 220 27.62 -13.65 -7.76
CA SER A 220 26.20 -13.35 -7.98
C SER A 220 25.63 -14.05 -9.22
N VAL A 221 26.38 -14.03 -10.32
CA VAL A 221 26.00 -14.64 -11.60
C VAL A 221 26.02 -16.17 -11.52
N MET A 222 26.95 -16.74 -10.75
CA MET A 222 27.01 -18.18 -10.52
C MET A 222 25.81 -18.66 -9.71
N VAL A 223 25.47 -17.95 -8.63
CA VAL A 223 24.26 -18.21 -7.82
C VAL A 223 23.01 -18.08 -8.68
N ARG A 224 22.92 -17.04 -9.52
CA ARG A 224 21.81 -16.88 -10.47
C ARG A 224 21.66 -18.07 -11.40
N ALA A 225 22.76 -18.58 -11.95
CA ALA A 225 22.69 -19.72 -12.86
C ALA A 225 22.17 -20.99 -12.17
N ILE A 226 22.59 -21.24 -10.92
CA ILE A 226 22.08 -22.37 -10.12
C ILE A 226 20.59 -22.17 -9.79
N LYS A 227 20.18 -20.96 -9.40
CA LYS A 227 18.77 -20.63 -9.14
C LYS A 227 17.89 -20.74 -10.38
N PHE A 228 18.41 -20.31 -11.53
CA PHE A 228 17.71 -20.46 -12.80
C PHE A 228 17.55 -21.94 -13.16
N LEU A 229 18.56 -22.78 -12.90
CA LEU A 229 18.44 -24.22 -13.02
C LEU A 229 17.37 -24.79 -12.08
N GLU A 230 17.31 -24.34 -10.82
CA GLU A 230 16.29 -24.76 -9.85
C GLU A 230 14.86 -24.50 -10.36
N THR A 231 14.66 -23.44 -11.13
CA THR A 231 13.36 -23.12 -11.75
C THR A 231 13.09 -23.86 -13.06
N TYR A 232 14.10 -24.06 -13.91
CA TYR A 232 13.90 -24.51 -15.30
C TYR A 232 14.41 -25.94 -15.60
N TRP A 233 14.86 -26.71 -14.60
CA TRP A 233 15.45 -28.04 -14.83
C TRP A 233 14.50 -29.01 -15.54
N GLU A 234 13.19 -28.95 -15.29
CA GLU A 234 12.20 -29.81 -15.95
C GLU A 234 12.15 -29.56 -17.46
N GLU A 235 12.12 -28.28 -17.85
CA GLU A 235 12.11 -27.88 -19.26
C GLU A 235 13.44 -28.24 -19.95
N LEU A 236 14.56 -28.01 -19.26
CA LEU A 236 15.89 -28.41 -19.71
C LEU A 236 15.95 -29.94 -19.94
N CYS A 237 15.42 -30.74 -19.02
CA CYS A 237 15.29 -32.19 -19.19
C CYS A 237 14.40 -32.56 -20.39
N SER A 238 13.27 -31.87 -20.59
CA SER A 238 12.40 -32.07 -21.76
C SER A 238 13.13 -31.78 -23.09
N ASN A 239 13.95 -30.73 -23.12
CA ASN A 239 14.77 -30.39 -24.29
C ASN A 239 15.82 -31.46 -24.58
N ILE A 240 16.49 -31.97 -23.53
CA ILE A 240 17.45 -33.08 -23.65
C ILE A 240 16.74 -34.36 -24.13
N ARG A 241 15.56 -34.65 -23.57
CA ARG A 241 14.76 -35.83 -23.89
C ARG A 241 14.27 -35.82 -25.33
N SER A 242 13.77 -34.68 -25.80
CA SER A 242 13.26 -34.52 -27.17
C SER A 242 14.35 -34.25 -28.21
N GLY A 243 15.52 -33.77 -27.80
CA GLY A 243 16.57 -33.31 -28.69
C GLY A 243 16.26 -31.96 -29.36
N HIS A 244 15.21 -31.25 -28.91
CA HIS A 244 14.76 -29.99 -29.47
C HIS A 244 14.82 -28.87 -28.44
N LEU A 245 15.27 -27.70 -28.88
CA LEU A 245 15.30 -26.49 -28.06
C LEU A 245 13.90 -25.87 -27.99
N SER A 246 13.52 -25.39 -26.80
CA SER A 246 12.25 -24.69 -26.57
C SER A 246 11.97 -23.56 -27.56
N GLU A 247 10.70 -23.39 -27.93
CA GLU A 247 10.27 -22.43 -28.97
C GLU A 247 10.43 -20.97 -28.55
N TRP A 248 10.34 -20.68 -27.24
CA TRP A 248 10.51 -19.32 -26.71
C TRP A 248 11.94 -18.77 -26.86
N ILE A 249 12.93 -19.64 -27.14
CA ILE A 249 14.27 -19.21 -27.52
C ILE A 249 14.24 -18.72 -28.97
N THR A 250 14.01 -17.42 -29.16
CA THR A 250 13.87 -16.82 -30.50
C THR A 250 15.19 -16.41 -31.16
N ASP A 251 16.30 -16.39 -30.42
CA ASP A 251 17.60 -16.00 -30.96
C ASP A 251 18.14 -17.06 -31.94
N HIS A 252 18.30 -16.69 -33.21
CA HIS A 252 18.70 -17.61 -34.27
C HIS A 252 20.09 -18.24 -34.02
N GLY A 253 21.05 -17.47 -33.50
CA GLY A 253 22.39 -17.98 -33.19
C GLY A 253 22.35 -19.06 -32.12
N CYS A 254 21.58 -18.84 -31.05
CA CYS A 254 21.33 -19.85 -30.02
C CYS A 254 20.64 -21.08 -30.59
N ARG A 255 19.56 -20.92 -31.37
CA ARG A 255 18.82 -22.05 -31.95
C ARG A 255 19.71 -22.94 -32.82
N SER A 256 20.45 -22.35 -33.76
CA SER A 256 21.31 -23.10 -34.67
C SER A 256 22.45 -23.80 -33.93
N SER A 257 23.15 -23.09 -33.04
CA SER A 257 24.31 -23.64 -32.33
C SER A 257 23.95 -24.70 -31.29
N VAL A 258 22.87 -24.49 -30.50
CA VAL A 258 22.45 -25.43 -29.46
C VAL A 258 21.83 -26.69 -30.06
N SER A 259 21.15 -26.59 -31.21
CA SER A 259 20.66 -27.78 -31.92
C SER A 259 21.80 -28.73 -32.30
N LEU A 260 22.98 -28.20 -32.65
CA LEU A 260 24.17 -29.02 -32.92
C LEU A 260 24.70 -29.70 -31.65
N VAL A 261 24.64 -29.01 -30.50
CA VAL A 261 25.07 -29.57 -29.21
C VAL A 261 24.12 -30.68 -28.75
N LEU A 262 22.80 -30.48 -28.86
CA LEU A 262 21.79 -31.49 -28.53
C LEU A 262 22.01 -32.74 -29.39
N GLY A 263 22.11 -32.56 -30.72
CA GLY A 263 22.41 -33.61 -31.69
C GLY A 263 21.31 -34.67 -31.87
N GLY A 264 20.29 -34.68 -31.02
CA GLY A 264 19.15 -35.59 -31.05
C GLY A 264 18.61 -35.92 -29.64
N PRO A 265 17.57 -36.75 -29.53
CA PRO A 265 16.97 -37.20 -28.27
C PRO A 265 17.94 -37.96 -27.36
N ARG A 266 17.96 -37.65 -26.05
CA ARG A 266 18.81 -38.33 -25.04
C ARG A 266 18.02 -38.65 -23.76
N LEU A 267 17.21 -39.71 -23.80
CA LEU A 267 16.32 -40.08 -22.69
C LEU A 267 17.09 -40.40 -21.39
N ASP A 268 18.10 -41.26 -21.45
CA ASP A 268 18.86 -41.70 -20.26
C ASP A 268 19.52 -40.52 -19.52
N LEU A 269 20.00 -39.53 -20.26
CA LEU A 269 20.59 -38.32 -19.69
C LEU A 269 19.53 -37.45 -19.01
N ALA A 270 18.38 -37.27 -19.64
CA ALA A 270 17.26 -36.52 -19.06
C ALA A 270 16.79 -37.18 -17.76
N ASP A 271 16.58 -38.50 -17.75
CA ASP A 271 16.17 -39.26 -16.56
C ASP A 271 17.19 -39.15 -15.42
N THR A 272 18.48 -39.18 -15.76
CA THR A 272 19.57 -39.01 -14.79
C THR A 272 19.55 -37.63 -14.14
N ILE A 273 19.41 -36.56 -14.93
CA ILE A 273 19.36 -35.19 -14.44
C ILE A 273 18.10 -34.97 -13.59
N GLU A 274 16.95 -35.45 -14.06
CA GLU A 274 15.66 -35.39 -13.37
C GLU A 274 15.73 -36.09 -12.01
N THR A 275 16.36 -37.28 -11.92
CA THR A 275 16.59 -37.98 -10.65
C THR A 275 17.46 -37.17 -9.69
N ILE A 276 18.43 -36.41 -10.19
CA ILE A 276 19.32 -35.58 -9.37
C ILE A 276 18.60 -34.32 -8.87
N CYS A 277 17.83 -33.65 -9.74
CA CYS A 277 17.12 -32.41 -9.44
C CYS A 277 15.87 -32.61 -8.57
N ASN A 278 15.17 -33.75 -8.68
CA ASN A 278 13.99 -34.09 -7.89
C ASN A 278 14.27 -34.35 -6.38
N LYS A 279 15.51 -34.23 -5.92
CA LYS A 279 15.82 -34.40 -4.49
C LYS A 279 15.40 -33.15 -3.70
N ASN A 280 14.85 -33.37 -2.50
CA ASN A 280 14.39 -32.29 -1.60
C ASN A 280 15.47 -31.27 -1.20
N SER A 281 16.75 -31.63 -1.29
CA SER A 281 17.87 -30.73 -1.00
C SER A 281 18.73 -30.49 -2.24
N TRP A 282 19.05 -29.22 -2.48
CA TRP A 282 19.97 -28.75 -3.52
C TRP A 282 21.42 -28.60 -3.02
N GLU A 283 21.69 -28.99 -1.77
CA GLU A 283 23.06 -29.06 -1.26
C GLU A 283 23.93 -29.94 -2.16
N GLY A 284 25.09 -29.44 -2.56
CA GLY A 284 26.02 -30.16 -3.43
C GLY A 284 25.51 -30.46 -4.84
N ILE A 285 24.45 -29.77 -5.31
CA ILE A 285 23.86 -30.02 -6.63
C ILE A 285 24.89 -29.92 -7.76
N VAL A 286 25.82 -28.97 -7.69
CA VAL A 286 26.81 -28.76 -8.75
C VAL A 286 27.68 -30.00 -8.92
N LYS A 287 28.13 -30.61 -7.81
CA LYS A 287 28.95 -31.82 -7.84
C LYS A 287 28.16 -33.07 -8.24
N ARG A 288 26.85 -33.10 -7.99
CA ARG A 288 25.98 -34.21 -8.44
C ARG A 288 25.74 -34.15 -9.96
N LEU A 289 25.40 -32.97 -10.47
CA LEU A 289 25.14 -32.77 -11.90
C LEU A 289 26.43 -32.79 -12.73
N TRP A 290 27.52 -32.23 -12.22
CA TRP A 290 28.81 -32.16 -12.91
C TRP A 290 29.92 -32.79 -12.05
N PRO A 291 29.99 -34.13 -11.98
CA PRO A 291 30.81 -34.86 -11.02
C PRO A 291 32.31 -34.68 -11.22
N ASN A 292 32.74 -34.30 -12.42
CA ASN A 292 34.15 -34.08 -12.75
C ASN A 292 34.65 -32.66 -12.42
N THR A 293 33.75 -31.76 -11.97
CA THR A 293 34.09 -30.38 -11.60
C THR A 293 35.13 -30.37 -10.49
N LYS A 294 36.26 -29.67 -10.73
CA LYS A 294 37.38 -29.57 -9.79
C LYS A 294 37.33 -28.31 -8.93
N TYR A 295 36.79 -27.22 -9.46
CA TYR A 295 36.68 -25.93 -8.78
C TYR A 295 35.63 -25.02 -9.46
N ILE A 296 35.24 -23.98 -8.74
CA ILE A 296 34.37 -22.91 -9.23
C ILE A 296 35.20 -21.65 -9.49
N GLU A 297 35.31 -21.24 -10.74
CA GLU A 297 36.04 -20.03 -11.13
C GLU A 297 35.12 -18.81 -11.04
N THR A 298 35.22 -18.03 -9.97
CA THR A 298 34.41 -16.82 -9.81
C THR A 298 35.02 -15.85 -8.79
N VAL A 299 34.78 -14.55 -8.96
CA VAL A 299 35.22 -13.55 -7.97
C VAL A 299 34.34 -13.64 -6.73
N VAL A 300 34.98 -13.94 -5.59
CA VAL A 300 34.39 -14.06 -4.25
C VAL A 300 34.99 -13.08 -3.24
N THR A 301 35.78 -12.10 -3.71
CA THR A 301 36.35 -11.04 -2.88
C THR A 301 35.50 -9.77 -2.94
N GLY A 302 35.74 -8.83 -2.01
CA GLY A 302 34.97 -7.59 -1.95
C GLY A 302 33.50 -7.85 -1.62
N SER A 303 32.56 -7.17 -2.30
CA SER A 303 31.13 -7.37 -2.07
C SER A 303 30.66 -8.80 -2.42
N MET A 304 31.35 -9.49 -3.34
CA MET A 304 30.99 -10.86 -3.73
C MET A 304 31.24 -11.90 -2.64
N GLY A 305 31.98 -11.55 -1.58
CA GLY A 305 32.18 -12.43 -0.42
C GLY A 305 30.88 -12.84 0.27
N GLN A 306 29.82 -12.03 0.15
CA GLN A 306 28.50 -12.33 0.70
C GLN A 306 27.86 -13.61 0.12
N TYR A 307 28.26 -14.03 -1.08
CA TYR A 307 27.74 -15.23 -1.74
C TYR A 307 28.52 -16.52 -1.42
N VAL A 308 29.65 -16.44 -0.70
CA VAL A 308 30.47 -17.61 -0.37
C VAL A 308 29.66 -18.69 0.37
N PRO A 309 28.84 -18.39 1.39
CA PRO A 309 28.03 -19.41 2.07
C PRO A 309 27.05 -20.12 1.11
N THR A 310 26.37 -19.36 0.25
CA THR A 310 25.43 -19.89 -0.73
C THR A 310 26.12 -20.78 -1.77
N LEU A 311 27.30 -20.37 -2.25
CA LEU A 311 28.10 -21.19 -3.16
C LEU A 311 28.61 -22.47 -2.49
N ASN A 312 29.07 -22.41 -1.24
CA ASN A 312 29.50 -23.60 -0.51
C ASN A 312 28.36 -24.61 -0.34
N TYR A 313 27.14 -24.13 -0.04
CA TYR A 313 25.94 -24.96 0.02
C TYR A 313 25.70 -25.71 -1.30
N TYR A 314 25.66 -25.00 -2.44
CA TYR A 314 25.40 -25.64 -3.74
C TYR A 314 26.55 -26.49 -4.29
N CYS A 315 27.78 -26.18 -3.91
CA CYS A 315 28.98 -26.77 -4.48
C CYS A 315 29.64 -27.83 -3.59
N SER A 316 29.13 -28.06 -2.36
CA SER A 316 29.75 -28.95 -1.36
C SER A 316 31.24 -28.68 -1.18
N ASP A 317 31.58 -27.43 -0.89
CA ASP A 317 32.95 -26.96 -0.63
C ASP A 317 33.96 -27.22 -1.76
N LEU A 318 33.51 -27.30 -3.02
CA LEU A 318 34.44 -27.19 -4.15
C LEU A 318 35.25 -25.89 -4.02
N PRO A 319 36.56 -25.89 -4.31
CA PRO A 319 37.39 -24.69 -4.22
C PRO A 319 36.80 -23.53 -5.01
N LEU A 320 36.61 -22.38 -4.35
CA LEU A 320 36.16 -21.13 -4.97
C LEU A 320 37.40 -20.33 -5.40
N VAL A 321 37.69 -20.34 -6.69
CA VAL A 321 38.93 -19.81 -7.25
C VAL A 321 38.69 -18.41 -7.81
N SER A 322 39.15 -17.39 -7.09
CA SER A 322 39.14 -16.00 -7.57
C SER A 322 40.47 -15.68 -8.26
N THR A 323 40.44 -15.56 -9.60
CA THR A 323 41.66 -15.60 -10.42
C THR A 323 42.29 -14.25 -10.71
N THR A 324 41.50 -13.18 -10.86
CA THR A 324 41.97 -11.93 -11.45
C THR A 324 41.31 -10.73 -10.76
N TYR A 325 42.10 -9.69 -10.53
CA TYR A 325 41.62 -8.37 -10.15
C TYR A 325 41.87 -7.39 -11.30
N GLY A 326 40.80 -6.73 -11.75
CA GLY A 326 40.80 -5.86 -12.91
C GLY A 326 39.64 -4.88 -12.90
N SER A 327 39.75 -3.82 -13.69
CA SER A 327 38.74 -2.79 -13.86
C SER A 327 38.63 -2.35 -15.32
N SER A 328 37.78 -1.38 -15.62
CA SER A 328 37.66 -0.80 -16.97
C SER A 328 38.86 0.09 -17.34
N GLU A 329 39.58 0.58 -16.35
CA GLU A 329 40.79 1.39 -16.49
C GLU A 329 42.00 0.53 -16.86
N THR A 330 42.15 -0.64 -16.20
CA THR A 330 43.24 -1.59 -16.45
C THR A 330 43.01 -2.95 -15.77
N THR A 331 43.74 -3.98 -16.21
CA THR A 331 43.91 -5.23 -15.46
C THR A 331 45.07 -5.06 -14.48
N PHE A 332 44.88 -5.37 -13.20
CA PHE A 332 45.91 -5.13 -12.19
C PHE A 332 46.80 -6.36 -11.97
N GLY A 333 46.18 -7.48 -11.63
CA GLY A 333 46.90 -8.62 -11.08
C GLY A 333 46.11 -9.91 -11.06
N ILE A 334 46.81 -10.99 -10.73
CA ILE A 334 46.24 -12.34 -10.65
C ILE A 334 46.49 -12.94 -9.27
N ASN A 335 45.63 -13.88 -8.87
CA ASN A 335 45.87 -14.68 -7.68
C ASN A 335 46.89 -15.78 -8.03
N VAL A 336 48.07 -15.72 -7.41
CA VAL A 336 49.16 -16.70 -7.59
C VAL A 336 48.96 -17.96 -6.74
N ASP A 337 48.07 -17.92 -5.75
CA ASP A 337 47.62 -19.05 -4.95
C ASP A 337 46.11 -19.27 -5.12
N PRO A 338 45.68 -19.84 -6.27
CA PRO A 338 44.27 -19.92 -6.63
C PRO A 338 43.42 -20.79 -5.68
N LEU A 339 44.05 -21.64 -4.86
CA LEU A 339 43.35 -22.53 -3.91
C LEU A 339 43.29 -21.97 -2.49
N SER A 340 43.80 -20.75 -2.26
CA SER A 340 43.62 -20.04 -1.00
C SER A 340 42.14 -19.91 -0.65
N LYS A 341 41.82 -19.90 0.64
CA LYS A 341 40.44 -19.63 1.08
C LYS A 341 39.96 -18.25 0.60
N PRO A 342 38.65 -18.05 0.34
CA PRO A 342 38.10 -16.78 -0.13
C PRO A 342 38.54 -15.56 0.69
N GLU A 343 38.62 -15.71 2.02
CA GLU A 343 39.04 -14.66 2.94
C GLU A 343 40.54 -14.31 2.87
N ASP A 344 41.37 -15.20 2.34
CA ASP A 344 42.83 -15.05 2.27
C ASP A 344 43.32 -14.62 0.87
N VAL A 345 42.40 -14.54 -0.11
CA VAL A 345 42.72 -14.19 -1.50
C VAL A 345 43.48 -12.86 -1.57
N SER A 346 44.63 -12.90 -2.24
CA SER A 346 45.48 -11.75 -2.51
C SER A 346 45.97 -11.77 -3.95
N TYR A 347 45.92 -10.62 -4.63
CA TYR A 347 46.30 -10.50 -6.03
C TYR A 347 47.70 -9.92 -6.17
N ALA A 348 48.60 -10.67 -6.82
CA ALA A 348 49.91 -10.17 -7.19
C ALA A 348 49.77 -9.23 -8.40
N PHE A 349 50.15 -7.97 -8.23
CA PHE A 349 50.09 -6.98 -9.30
C PHE A 349 51.12 -7.29 -10.38
N MET A 350 50.70 -7.24 -11.64
CA MET A 350 51.53 -7.56 -12.79
C MET A 350 52.15 -6.26 -13.35
N PRO A 351 53.47 -6.04 -13.19
CA PRO A 351 54.09 -4.74 -13.46
C PRO A 351 54.14 -4.36 -14.94
N ASN A 352 53.72 -5.23 -15.86
CA ASN A 352 53.67 -4.95 -17.29
C ASN A 352 52.29 -4.46 -17.78
N MET A 353 51.28 -4.37 -16.92
CA MET A 353 49.91 -4.02 -17.31
C MET A 353 49.73 -2.51 -17.50
N SER A 354 50.15 -1.74 -16.50
CA SER A 354 50.09 -0.29 -16.43
C SER A 354 51.12 0.19 -15.43
N TYR A 355 51.47 1.48 -15.47
CA TYR A 355 52.30 2.05 -14.42
C TYR A 355 51.41 2.32 -13.20
N PHE A 356 51.81 1.78 -12.06
CA PHE A 356 51.05 1.77 -10.82
C PHE A 356 51.72 2.60 -9.74
N GLU A 357 50.95 3.52 -9.18
CA GLU A 357 51.27 4.29 -7.99
C GLU A 357 50.20 4.03 -6.92
N PHE A 358 50.47 4.40 -5.68
CA PHE A 358 49.62 4.09 -4.54
C PHE A 358 49.57 5.27 -3.58
N ILE A 359 48.37 5.75 -3.26
CA ILE A 359 48.15 6.78 -2.24
C ILE A 359 48.04 6.08 -0.88
N THR A 360 48.83 6.49 0.11
CA THR A 360 48.72 5.97 1.48
C THR A 360 47.37 6.35 2.09
N MET A 361 46.66 5.35 2.62
CA MET A 361 45.38 5.56 3.32
C MET A 361 45.56 5.57 4.85
N ASP A 362 46.69 5.03 5.35
CA ASP A 362 47.07 5.05 6.76
C ASP A 362 48.01 6.23 7.08
N GLY A 363 47.63 7.08 8.06
CA GLY A 363 48.43 8.21 8.55
C GLY A 363 47.95 9.61 8.11
N ASP A 364 48.50 10.68 8.70
CA ASP A 364 48.08 12.08 8.47
C ASP A 364 48.49 12.66 7.10
N LYS A 365 49.40 11.99 6.37
CA LYS A 365 49.85 12.41 5.03
C LYS A 365 49.48 11.38 3.99
N ARG A 366 48.80 11.84 2.92
CA ARG A 366 48.49 11.06 1.72
C ARG A 366 49.65 11.17 0.73
N ASP A 367 50.73 10.45 1.02
CA ASP A 367 51.89 10.37 0.13
C ASP A 367 51.60 9.37 -1.01
N VAL A 368 52.21 9.60 -2.18
CA VAL A 368 52.08 8.71 -3.35
C VAL A 368 53.38 7.92 -3.53
N VAL A 369 53.29 6.60 -3.47
CA VAL A 369 54.43 5.67 -3.59
C VAL A 369 54.33 4.81 -4.85
N ASP A 370 55.47 4.31 -5.34
CA ASP A 370 55.49 3.35 -6.45
C ASP A 370 55.11 1.93 -6.00
N LEU A 371 54.80 1.07 -6.97
CA LEU A 371 54.51 -0.35 -6.75
C LEU A 371 55.54 -1.08 -5.88
N GLN A 372 56.84 -0.88 -6.10
CA GLN A 372 57.87 -1.56 -5.31
C GLN A 372 58.04 -1.02 -3.88
N ASP A 373 57.48 0.17 -3.59
CA ASP A 373 57.73 0.91 -2.35
C ASP A 373 56.56 0.81 -1.35
N VAL A 374 55.52 0.04 -1.68
CA VAL A 374 54.41 -0.26 -0.77
C VAL A 374 54.88 -1.10 0.42
N LYS A 375 54.23 -0.93 1.58
CA LYS A 375 54.63 -1.58 2.83
C LYS A 375 53.62 -2.63 3.27
N LEU A 376 54.14 -3.76 3.77
CA LEU A 376 53.34 -4.85 4.30
C LEU A 376 52.40 -4.34 5.41
N GLY A 377 51.12 -4.73 5.34
CA GLY A 377 50.08 -4.37 6.30
C GLY A 377 49.49 -2.97 6.12
N CYS A 378 50.07 -2.12 5.27
CA CYS A 378 49.53 -0.79 4.98
C CYS A 378 48.42 -0.84 3.92
N THR A 379 47.49 0.10 4.01
CA THR A 379 46.37 0.30 3.10
C THR A 379 46.63 1.43 2.11
N TYR A 380 46.20 1.20 0.87
CA TYR A 380 46.48 2.08 -0.24
C TYR A 380 45.30 2.20 -1.21
N GLU A 381 45.20 3.35 -1.88
CA GLU A 381 44.39 3.52 -3.08
C GLU A 381 45.28 3.43 -4.33
N PRO A 382 45.00 2.55 -5.32
CA PRO A 382 45.79 2.45 -6.52
C PRO A 382 45.51 3.62 -7.47
N VAL A 383 46.58 4.09 -8.10
CA VAL A 383 46.63 5.15 -9.08
C VAL A 383 47.26 4.60 -10.36
N VAL A 384 46.61 4.80 -11.49
CA VAL A 384 46.94 4.12 -12.75
C VAL A 384 47.36 5.12 -13.83
N THR A 385 48.46 4.80 -14.52
CA THR A 385 48.82 5.40 -15.80
C THR A 385 48.84 4.30 -16.88
N ASN A 386 48.02 4.43 -17.92
CA ASN A 386 47.78 3.37 -18.90
C ASN A 386 48.12 3.77 -20.36
N PHE A 387 47.98 2.81 -21.28
CA PHE A 387 48.26 2.96 -22.71
C PHE A 387 47.14 3.65 -23.51
N SER A 388 46.10 4.14 -22.85
CA SER A 388 44.92 4.76 -23.48
C SER A 388 44.69 6.20 -23.03
N GLY A 389 45.71 6.83 -22.42
CA GLY A 389 45.68 8.25 -22.07
C GLY A 389 45.11 8.58 -20.70
N LEU A 390 45.01 7.59 -19.80
CA LEU A 390 44.78 7.85 -18.38
C LEU A 390 46.14 8.05 -17.72
N TYR A 391 46.37 9.22 -17.11
CA TYR A 391 47.63 9.56 -16.42
C TYR A 391 47.34 9.86 -14.95
N ARG A 392 47.96 9.09 -14.05
CA ARG A 392 47.79 9.17 -12.59
C ARG A 392 46.32 9.23 -12.16
N MET A 393 45.49 8.38 -12.76
CA MET A 393 44.07 8.25 -12.46
C MET A 393 43.85 7.46 -11.18
N ARG A 394 43.13 8.05 -10.22
CA ARG A 394 42.63 7.36 -9.03
C ARG A 394 41.55 6.33 -9.41
N VAL A 395 41.72 5.09 -8.96
CA VAL A 395 40.75 4.01 -9.22
C VAL A 395 39.58 4.05 -8.24
N GLY A 396 39.83 4.55 -7.02
CA GLY A 396 38.86 4.55 -5.92
C GLY A 396 38.72 3.21 -5.21
N ASP A 397 39.60 2.23 -5.46
CA ASP A 397 39.61 0.97 -4.71
C ASP A 397 40.58 1.09 -3.51
N VAL A 398 40.31 0.39 -2.42
CA VAL A 398 41.16 0.36 -1.22
C VAL A 398 41.71 -1.06 -1.07
N LEU A 399 43.03 -1.14 -1.03
CA LEU A 399 43.78 -2.39 -1.02
C LEU A 399 44.68 -2.45 0.21
N VAL A 400 44.90 -3.63 0.77
CA VAL A 400 45.89 -3.85 1.84
C VAL A 400 46.98 -4.77 1.33
N VAL A 401 48.24 -4.42 1.58
CA VAL A 401 49.38 -5.28 1.24
C VAL A 401 49.43 -6.45 2.22
N THR A 402 49.26 -7.67 1.72
CA THR A 402 49.26 -8.91 2.54
C THR A 402 50.54 -9.71 2.43
N GLY A 403 51.34 -9.45 1.40
CA GLY A 403 52.58 -10.17 1.16
C GLY A 403 53.28 -9.70 -0.11
N PHE A 404 54.32 -10.42 -0.49
CA PHE A 404 55.04 -10.21 -1.73
C PHE A 404 55.33 -11.56 -2.38
N TYR A 405 54.99 -11.70 -3.65
CA TYR A 405 55.43 -12.82 -4.47
C TYR A 405 56.73 -12.40 -5.17
N ASN A 406 57.86 -12.91 -4.67
CA ASN A 406 59.19 -12.35 -4.94
C ASN A 406 59.22 -10.85 -4.56
N ASN A 407 59.41 -9.94 -5.53
CA ASN A 407 59.38 -8.50 -5.30
C ASN A 407 58.03 -7.86 -5.67
N ALA A 408 57.07 -8.61 -6.24
CA ALA A 408 55.76 -8.10 -6.61
C ALA A 408 54.83 -8.09 -5.40
N PRO A 409 54.28 -6.94 -4.98
CA PRO A 409 53.35 -6.88 -3.86
C PRO A 409 52.05 -7.62 -4.18
N GLN A 410 51.53 -8.28 -3.16
CA GLN A 410 50.23 -8.95 -3.16
C GLN A 410 49.24 -8.10 -2.37
N PHE A 411 48.10 -7.84 -3.00
CA PHE A 411 47.07 -6.98 -2.43
C PHE A 411 45.79 -7.76 -2.18
N LYS A 412 45.28 -7.67 -0.96
CA LYS A 412 43.91 -8.06 -0.66
C LYS A 412 42.99 -6.87 -0.90
N PHE A 413 41.92 -7.12 -1.66
CA PHE A 413 40.88 -6.12 -1.90
C PHE A 413 40.09 -5.89 -0.61
N VAL A 414 40.01 -4.65 -0.14
CA VAL A 414 39.26 -4.29 1.08
C VAL A 414 37.86 -3.82 0.71
N ARG A 415 37.78 -2.75 -0.09
CA ARG A 415 36.51 -2.13 -0.51
C ARG A 415 36.76 -1.20 -1.70
N ARG A 416 35.68 -0.78 -2.36
CA ARG A 416 35.70 0.43 -3.17
C ARG A 416 35.31 1.61 -2.31
N GLU A 417 36.05 2.71 -2.39
CA GLU A 417 35.78 3.94 -1.68
C GLU A 417 34.36 4.44 -2.01
N ASN A 418 33.66 4.92 -0.98
CA ASN A 418 32.29 5.44 -1.02
C ASN A 418 31.17 4.44 -1.36
N VAL A 419 31.44 3.18 -1.73
CA VAL A 419 30.37 2.20 -2.02
C VAL A 419 29.72 1.69 -0.73
N VAL A 420 28.39 1.80 -0.68
CA VAL A 420 27.53 1.48 0.48
C VAL A 420 26.72 0.21 0.22
N LEU A 421 26.11 0.06 -0.97
CA LEU A 421 25.30 -1.10 -1.36
C LEU A 421 25.76 -1.68 -2.71
N SER A 422 25.74 -3.02 -2.82
CA SER A 422 26.09 -3.76 -4.03
C SER A 422 25.54 -5.19 -3.96
N ILE A 423 24.65 -5.55 -4.88
CA ILE A 423 24.13 -6.92 -5.01
C ILE A 423 24.86 -7.65 -6.13
N ASP A 424 24.98 -7.03 -7.30
CA ASP A 424 25.61 -7.58 -8.49
C ASP A 424 26.69 -6.60 -9.01
N SER A 425 26.50 -6.04 -10.21
CA SER A 425 27.43 -5.07 -10.78
C SER A 425 27.21 -3.64 -10.26
N ASP A 426 26.03 -3.38 -9.69
CA ASP A 426 25.62 -2.12 -9.07
C ASP A 426 26.54 -1.73 -7.90
N LYS A 427 26.83 -0.44 -7.81
CA LYS A 427 27.74 0.14 -6.80
C LYS A 427 27.17 1.46 -6.32
N THR A 428 26.14 1.40 -5.50
CA THR A 428 25.50 2.58 -4.94
C THR A 428 26.39 3.16 -3.85
N ASN A 429 26.79 4.41 -4.02
CA ASN A 429 27.57 5.13 -3.02
C ASN A 429 26.67 5.89 -2.02
N GLU A 430 27.28 6.47 -0.98
CA GLU A 430 26.55 7.21 0.05
C GLU A 430 25.79 8.42 -0.51
N GLU A 431 26.36 9.13 -1.48
CA GLU A 431 25.73 10.29 -2.12
C GLU A 431 24.51 9.89 -2.95
N ASP A 432 24.59 8.81 -3.72
CA ASP A 432 23.48 8.28 -4.52
C ASP A 432 22.36 7.77 -3.61
N LEU A 433 22.71 7.08 -2.53
CA LEU A 433 21.75 6.65 -1.53
C LEU A 433 21.07 7.85 -0.85
N PHE A 434 21.83 8.89 -0.52
CA PHE A 434 21.30 10.12 0.07
C PHE A 434 20.40 10.90 -0.91
N LYS A 435 20.75 10.95 -2.21
CA LYS A 435 19.89 11.53 -3.26
C LYS A 435 18.58 10.76 -3.40
N ALA A 436 18.65 9.44 -3.47
CA ALA A 436 17.47 8.58 -3.54
C ALA A 436 16.57 8.78 -2.31
N LEU A 437 17.18 8.78 -1.12
CA LEU A 437 16.48 9.05 0.12
C LEU A 437 15.91 10.46 0.18
N SER A 438 16.57 11.46 -0.41
CA SER A 438 16.03 12.82 -0.48
C SER A 438 14.75 12.88 -1.29
N GLN A 439 14.62 12.07 -2.35
CA GLN A 439 13.36 11.95 -3.09
C GLN A 439 12.28 11.22 -2.28
N ALA A 440 12.62 10.12 -1.59
CA ALA A 440 11.69 9.49 -0.65
C ALA A 440 11.27 10.43 0.48
N LYS A 441 12.19 11.26 0.99
CA LYS A 441 11.92 12.26 2.01
C LYS A 441 10.89 13.29 1.54
N LEU A 442 10.92 13.72 0.27
CA LEU A 442 9.87 14.58 -0.28
C LEU A 442 8.49 13.90 -0.27
N VAL A 443 8.45 12.59 -0.55
CA VAL A 443 7.22 11.79 -0.47
C VAL A 443 6.75 11.70 0.99
N LEU A 444 7.65 11.42 1.94
CA LEU A 444 7.34 11.39 3.37
C LEU A 444 6.84 12.75 3.88
N GLU A 445 7.52 13.85 3.52
CA GLU A 445 7.15 15.22 3.91
C GLU A 445 5.80 15.64 3.32
N SER A 446 5.47 15.16 2.11
CA SER A 446 4.14 15.37 1.50
C SER A 446 3.02 14.58 2.19
N SER A 447 3.37 13.65 3.08
CA SER A 447 2.47 12.84 3.90
C SER A 447 2.65 13.13 5.40
N ASP A 448 3.16 14.31 5.75
CA ASP A 448 3.40 14.79 7.12
C ASP A 448 4.32 13.92 7.99
N LEU A 449 5.14 13.08 7.36
CA LEU A 449 6.16 12.27 7.99
C LEU A 449 7.54 12.92 7.83
N ILE A 450 8.26 13.03 8.92
CA ILE A 450 9.66 13.44 8.99
C ILE A 450 10.51 12.19 9.08
N LEU A 451 11.46 12.06 8.17
CA LEU A 451 12.54 11.10 8.32
C LEU A 451 13.52 11.57 9.42
N VAL A 452 13.65 10.78 10.49
CA VAL A 452 14.55 11.03 11.62
C VAL A 452 15.97 10.61 11.27
N ASP A 453 16.14 9.34 10.92
CA ASP A 453 17.43 8.79 10.49
C ASP A 453 17.20 7.53 9.63
N PHE A 454 18.27 7.04 9.01
CA PHE A 454 18.22 5.87 8.14
C PHE A 454 19.54 5.09 8.11
N THR A 455 19.42 3.82 7.77
CA THR A 455 20.55 2.99 7.34
C THR A 455 20.10 2.02 6.24
N SER A 456 21.02 1.21 5.74
CA SER A 456 20.74 0.28 4.66
C SER A 456 21.48 -1.05 4.80
N TYR A 457 21.06 -2.03 4.02
CA TYR A 457 21.66 -3.37 3.96
C TYR A 457 21.42 -3.98 2.56
N ALA A 458 22.35 -4.81 2.10
CA ALA A 458 22.21 -5.58 0.87
C ALA A 458 21.76 -7.00 1.24
N ASP A 459 20.49 -7.33 1.00
CA ASP A 459 19.91 -8.61 1.39
C ASP A 459 20.11 -9.65 0.29
N THR A 460 20.78 -10.74 0.65
CA THR A 460 21.03 -11.89 -0.24
C THR A 460 20.42 -13.18 0.31
N SER A 461 19.48 -13.09 1.26
CA SER A 461 18.78 -14.25 1.82
C SER A 461 17.79 -14.86 0.81
N THR A 462 17.25 -14.04 -0.08
CA THR A 462 16.40 -14.42 -1.20
C THR A 462 17.12 -14.17 -2.52
N PHE A 463 16.57 -14.72 -3.62
CA PHE A 463 17.12 -14.52 -4.95
C PHE A 463 16.05 -14.03 -5.94
N PRO A 464 16.32 -12.98 -6.75
CA PRO A 464 17.52 -12.12 -6.70
C PRO A 464 17.58 -11.33 -5.39
N GLY A 465 18.79 -11.08 -4.89
CA GLY A 465 18.98 -10.24 -3.70
C GLY A 465 18.57 -8.79 -3.98
N HIS A 466 18.30 -8.00 -2.93
CA HIS A 466 17.74 -6.66 -3.05
C HIS A 466 18.27 -5.69 -2.00
N TYR A 467 18.00 -4.40 -2.18
CA TYR A 467 18.37 -3.38 -1.19
C TYR A 467 17.29 -3.29 -0.11
N VAL A 468 17.72 -3.22 1.15
CA VAL A 468 16.86 -2.97 2.31
C VAL A 468 17.25 -1.63 2.91
N ILE A 469 16.28 -0.74 3.06
CA ILE A 469 16.46 0.58 3.66
C ILE A 469 15.66 0.64 4.96
N TYR A 470 16.35 0.86 6.08
CA TYR A 470 15.72 1.05 7.39
C TYR A 470 15.45 2.53 7.61
N LEU A 471 14.19 2.90 7.85
CA LEU A 471 13.78 4.28 8.09
C LEU A 471 13.19 4.43 9.50
N GLU A 472 13.77 5.32 10.30
CA GLU A 472 13.12 5.83 11.52
C GLU A 472 12.43 7.13 11.16
N ILE A 473 11.13 7.18 11.43
CA ILE A 473 10.26 8.29 11.03
C ILE A 473 9.53 8.84 12.26
N LYS A 474 9.21 10.13 12.20
CA LYS A 474 8.46 10.88 13.22
C LYS A 474 7.42 11.72 12.50
N GLU A 475 6.23 11.89 13.07
CA GLU A 475 5.26 12.85 12.54
C GLU A 475 5.75 14.29 12.71
N LYS A 476 5.40 15.15 11.75
CA LYS A 476 5.65 16.59 11.83
C LYS A 476 4.78 17.17 12.95
N GLU A 477 5.42 17.83 13.94
CA GLU A 477 4.71 18.36 15.11
C GLU A 477 3.64 19.38 14.69
N GLY A 478 2.38 18.94 14.69
CA GLY A 478 1.19 19.77 14.81
C GLY A 478 0.68 19.73 16.24
N GLU A 479 0.14 20.84 16.74
CA GLU A 479 -0.46 20.93 18.07
C GLU A 479 -1.59 19.89 18.21
N ASN A 480 -1.31 18.78 18.91
CA ASN A 480 -2.16 17.65 19.34
C ASN A 480 -2.12 16.34 18.50
N LYS A 481 -1.29 15.34 18.90
CA LYS A 481 -1.70 14.03 19.48
C LYS A 481 -0.64 12.89 19.41
N LYS A 482 -0.64 12.10 20.49
CA LYS A 482 -0.40 10.64 20.71
C LYS A 482 0.40 9.76 19.71
N ASN A 483 1.65 9.49 20.07
CA ASN A 483 2.47 8.24 20.11
C ASN A 483 2.23 6.96 19.26
N ASN A 484 1.29 6.85 18.31
CA ASN A 484 1.22 5.67 17.44
C ASN A 484 1.19 6.08 15.96
N VAL A 485 2.26 5.76 15.24
CA VAL A 485 2.42 6.03 13.81
C VAL A 485 1.52 5.08 13.01
N GLU A 486 0.41 5.56 12.46
CA GLU A 486 -0.38 4.83 11.46
C GLU A 486 0.22 5.06 10.07
N LEU A 487 0.95 4.06 9.59
CA LEU A 487 1.67 4.10 8.33
C LEU A 487 0.72 3.85 7.16
N SER A 488 0.48 4.88 6.34
CA SER A 488 -0.26 4.72 5.08
C SER A 488 0.42 3.69 4.17
N GLU A 489 -0.31 2.63 3.81
CA GLU A 489 0.17 1.53 2.95
C GLU A 489 0.59 2.01 1.54
N GLU A 490 0.18 3.20 1.10
CA GLU A 490 0.57 3.74 -0.22
C GLU A 490 1.90 4.53 -0.22
N VAL A 491 2.33 5.05 0.94
CA VAL A 491 3.47 5.96 1.01
C VAL A 491 4.80 5.24 0.79
N PHE A 492 4.97 4.04 1.37
CA PHE A 492 6.22 3.29 1.29
C PHE A 492 6.48 2.68 -0.09
N PRO A 493 5.50 2.06 -0.78
CA PRO A 493 5.69 1.67 -2.18
C PRO A 493 6.11 2.83 -3.07
N LYS A 494 5.51 4.02 -2.84
CA LYS A 494 5.88 5.24 -3.58
C LYS A 494 7.29 5.72 -3.23
N CYS A 495 7.68 5.65 -1.95
CA CYS A 495 9.05 5.91 -1.51
C CYS A 495 10.04 4.94 -2.17
N CYS A 496 9.75 3.63 -2.16
CA CYS A 496 10.54 2.61 -2.84
C CYS A 496 10.72 2.94 -4.32
N SER A 497 9.63 3.28 -5.02
CA SER A 497 9.65 3.65 -6.44
C SER A 497 10.53 4.87 -6.71
N VAL A 498 10.36 5.98 -5.97
CA VAL A 498 11.16 7.20 -6.21
C VAL A 498 12.63 6.99 -5.84
N MET A 499 12.92 6.10 -4.89
CA MET A 499 14.31 5.70 -4.60
C MET A 499 14.91 4.92 -5.76
N GLU A 500 14.24 3.87 -6.25
CA GLU A 500 14.73 3.09 -7.40
C GLU A 500 14.91 3.97 -8.65
N ASP A 501 14.02 4.95 -8.87
CA ASP A 501 14.11 5.91 -9.97
C ASP A 501 15.25 6.93 -9.80
N SER A 502 15.74 7.14 -8.59
CA SER A 502 16.86 8.04 -8.32
C SER A 502 18.22 7.35 -8.37
N LEU A 503 18.25 6.03 -8.23
CA LEU A 503 19.46 5.23 -8.33
C LEU A 503 19.99 5.19 -9.78
N ASP A 504 21.27 4.82 -9.91
CA ASP A 504 21.98 4.94 -11.16
C ASP A 504 21.51 3.94 -12.25
N ASN A 505 22.00 4.16 -13.47
CA ASN A 505 21.64 3.32 -14.62
C ASN A 505 22.12 1.86 -14.48
N VAL A 506 23.12 1.58 -13.65
CA VAL A 506 23.60 0.21 -13.40
C VAL A 506 22.59 -0.53 -12.52
N TYR A 507 22.14 0.09 -11.42
CA TYR A 507 21.07 -0.46 -10.57
C TYR A 507 19.80 -0.74 -11.39
N LYS A 508 19.31 0.26 -12.14
CA LYS A 508 18.10 0.11 -12.97
C LYS A 508 18.22 -0.99 -14.01
N ARG A 509 19.38 -1.12 -14.65
CA ARG A 509 19.63 -2.23 -15.59
C ARG A 509 19.59 -3.57 -14.88
N CYS A 510 20.23 -3.70 -13.72
CA CYS A 510 20.21 -4.91 -12.91
C CYS A 510 18.78 -5.30 -12.48
N ARG A 511 17.97 -4.31 -12.10
CA ARG A 511 16.57 -4.46 -11.62
C ARG A 511 15.56 -4.77 -12.71
N PHE A 512 15.58 -4.05 -13.83
CA PHE A 512 14.52 -4.09 -14.84
C PHE A 512 14.87 -4.92 -16.08
N LYS A 513 16.16 -5.14 -16.36
CA LYS A 513 16.61 -5.83 -17.58
C LYS A 513 17.32 -7.15 -17.29
N ASP A 514 18.28 -7.16 -16.37
CA ASP A 514 19.06 -8.36 -16.07
C ASP A 514 18.40 -9.27 -15.03
N GLY A 515 17.42 -8.77 -14.27
CA GLY A 515 16.77 -9.49 -13.17
C GLY A 515 17.75 -9.95 -12.09
N SER A 516 18.90 -9.29 -11.94
CA SER A 516 19.92 -9.63 -10.94
C SER A 516 19.75 -8.91 -9.60
N VAL A 517 18.87 -7.92 -9.53
CA VAL A 517 18.49 -7.20 -8.31
C VAL A 517 16.97 -7.25 -8.15
N GLY A 518 16.51 -7.67 -6.97
CA GLY A 518 15.10 -7.69 -6.60
C GLY A 518 14.55 -6.30 -6.24
N PRO A 519 13.24 -6.17 -5.99
CA PRO A 519 12.63 -4.90 -5.61
C PRO A 519 13.23 -4.34 -4.31
N LEU A 520 13.55 -3.04 -4.30
CA LEU A 520 13.96 -2.34 -3.08
C LEU A 520 12.88 -2.43 -2.00
N GLU A 521 13.29 -2.73 -0.77
CA GLU A 521 12.43 -2.87 0.40
C GLU A 521 12.70 -1.75 1.40
N ILE A 522 11.65 -1.08 1.88
CA ILE A 522 11.73 -0.19 3.04
C ILE A 522 11.22 -0.94 4.27
N ARG A 523 12.02 -0.91 5.35
CA ARG A 523 11.67 -1.41 6.68
C ARG A 523 11.54 -0.22 7.62
N VAL A 524 10.34 0.05 8.09
CA VAL A 524 10.13 1.12 9.07
C VAL A 524 10.46 0.59 10.45
N VAL A 525 11.24 1.33 11.23
CA VAL A 525 11.67 0.94 12.58
C VAL A 525 11.04 1.81 13.66
N ARG A 526 10.93 1.26 14.87
CA ARG A 526 10.40 1.97 16.04
C ARG A 526 11.24 3.21 16.36
N GLN A 527 10.60 4.25 16.89
CA GLN A 527 11.28 5.47 17.32
C GLN A 527 12.29 5.17 18.46
N GLY A 528 13.46 5.81 18.42
CA GLY A 528 14.58 5.56 19.32
C GLY A 528 15.39 4.30 18.98
N MET A 529 15.15 3.67 17.82
CA MET A 529 15.97 2.54 17.34
C MET A 529 17.40 3.00 17.07
N PHE A 530 17.58 4.13 16.37
CA PHE A 530 18.93 4.61 16.06
C PHE A 530 19.72 5.07 17.30
N ASP A 531 19.04 5.53 18.35
CA ASP A 531 19.66 5.78 19.66
C ASP A 531 20.14 4.46 20.29
N SER A 532 19.31 3.42 20.24
CA SER A 532 19.68 2.09 20.74
C SER A 532 20.80 1.44 19.91
N LEU A 533 20.82 1.69 18.59
CA LEU A 533 21.87 1.25 17.68
C LEU A 533 23.19 1.98 17.98
N MET A 534 23.12 3.26 18.32
CA MET A 534 24.27 4.03 18.81
C MET A 534 24.81 3.42 20.10
N ASP A 535 23.97 3.14 21.10
CA ASP A 535 24.37 2.48 22.35
C ASP A 535 25.01 1.11 22.10
N PHE A 536 24.46 0.34 21.17
CA PHE A 536 25.05 -0.94 20.74
C PHE A 536 26.47 -0.74 20.21
N PHE A 537 26.70 0.22 19.30
CA PHE A 537 28.05 0.47 18.77
C PHE A 537 29.01 1.05 19.81
N ILE A 538 28.53 1.88 20.73
CA ILE A 538 29.32 2.37 21.86
C ILE A 538 29.76 1.20 22.74
N SER A 539 28.87 0.25 23.03
CA SER A 539 29.20 -0.96 23.80
C SER A 539 30.27 -1.84 23.12
N GLN A 540 30.38 -1.76 21.79
CA GLN A 540 31.41 -2.42 20.99
C GLN A 540 32.70 -1.59 20.86
N GLY A 541 32.80 -0.45 21.55
CA GLY A 541 34.00 0.39 21.60
C GLY A 541 33.97 1.66 20.75
N ALA A 542 32.82 2.05 20.18
CA ALA A 542 32.69 3.33 19.49
C ALA A 542 32.67 4.51 20.47
N SER A 543 33.31 5.63 20.09
CA SER A 543 33.33 6.85 20.91
C SER A 543 32.05 7.66 20.75
N ILE A 544 31.41 8.01 21.87
CA ILE A 544 30.20 8.86 21.94
C ILE A 544 30.37 10.18 21.17
N GLY A 545 31.54 10.82 21.27
CA GLY A 545 31.78 12.14 20.66
C GLY A 545 32.01 12.13 19.15
N GLN A 546 32.10 10.95 18.52
CA GLN A 546 32.42 10.79 17.10
C GLN A 546 31.43 9.89 16.36
N TYR A 547 30.41 9.39 17.05
CA TYR A 547 29.45 8.48 16.46
C TYR A 547 28.61 9.19 15.38
N LYS A 548 28.48 8.52 14.24
CA LYS A 548 27.50 8.81 13.19
C LYS A 548 26.84 7.50 12.82
N THR A 549 25.54 7.50 12.63
CA THR A 549 24.80 6.33 12.15
C THR A 549 25.44 5.80 10.87
N PRO A 550 25.93 4.55 10.86
CA PRO A 550 26.49 3.96 9.66
C PRO A 550 25.42 3.90 8.59
N ARG A 551 25.73 4.33 7.36
CA ARG A 551 24.75 4.35 6.25
C ARG A 551 24.49 2.98 5.65
N CYS A 552 25.32 1.99 5.96
CA CYS A 552 25.08 0.58 5.69
C CYS A 552 25.59 -0.26 6.85
N ILE A 553 24.80 -1.26 7.25
CA ILE A 553 25.11 -2.19 8.30
C ILE A 553 25.51 -3.52 7.68
N LYS A 554 26.67 -4.03 8.10
CA LYS A 554 27.18 -5.36 7.70
C LYS A 554 27.33 -6.33 8.87
N SER A 555 27.15 -5.85 10.09
CA SER A 555 27.25 -6.67 11.30
C SER A 555 25.98 -7.48 11.46
N VAL A 556 26.10 -8.81 11.49
CA VAL A 556 24.98 -9.74 11.69
C VAL A 556 24.24 -9.43 12.99
N LYS A 557 24.97 -9.20 14.10
CA LYS A 557 24.36 -8.86 15.40
C LYS A 557 23.59 -7.54 15.37
N ALA A 558 24.08 -6.55 14.62
CA ALA A 558 23.38 -5.27 14.47
C ALA A 558 22.13 -5.43 13.58
N LEU A 559 22.19 -6.27 12.54
CA LEU A 559 21.03 -6.60 11.71
C LEU A 559 19.95 -7.34 12.50
N GLU A 560 20.32 -8.36 13.28
CA GLU A 560 19.39 -9.08 14.17
C GLU A 560 18.68 -8.12 15.13
N PHE A 561 19.43 -7.21 15.75
CA PHE A 561 18.86 -6.17 16.62
C PHE A 561 17.90 -5.23 15.88
N MET A 562 18.26 -4.77 14.68
CA MET A 562 17.41 -3.88 13.88
C MET A 562 16.13 -4.60 13.41
N GLU A 563 16.21 -5.89 13.08
CA GLU A 563 15.05 -6.70 12.68
C GLU A 563 14.00 -6.80 13.78
N GLU A 564 14.41 -6.93 15.05
CA GLU A 564 13.50 -6.89 16.20
C GLU A 564 12.80 -5.53 16.39
N CYS A 565 13.35 -4.47 15.77
CA CYS A 565 12.84 -3.11 15.86
C CYS A 565 11.94 -2.72 14.68
N VAL A 566 11.74 -3.59 13.70
CA VAL A 566 10.91 -3.33 12.51
C VAL A 566 9.43 -3.34 12.89
N VAL A 567 8.74 -2.25 12.58
CA VAL A 567 7.30 -2.06 12.85
C VAL A 567 6.44 -2.25 11.60
N ALA A 568 7.00 -2.14 10.40
CA ALA A 568 6.30 -2.40 9.14
C ALA A 568 7.26 -2.83 8.01
N ARG A 569 6.77 -3.67 7.08
CA ARG A 569 7.43 -4.10 5.83
C ARG A 569 6.47 -3.91 4.66
N ASP A 570 7.01 -3.63 3.47
CA ASP A 570 6.24 -3.55 2.23
C ASP A 570 5.78 -4.98 1.79
N GLN A 571 4.49 -5.19 1.48
CA GLN A 571 3.92 -6.53 1.20
C GLN A 571 3.92 -6.86 -0.30
N VAL A 572 4.50 -8.01 -0.69
CA VAL A 572 4.52 -8.50 -2.09
C VAL A 572 3.15 -9.07 -2.49
N GLN A 573 2.56 -8.53 -3.56
CA GLN A 573 1.27 -8.97 -4.13
C GLN A 573 1.45 -10.20 -5.04
N ILE A 574 0.59 -11.22 -4.92
CA ILE A 574 0.74 -12.55 -5.56
C ILE A 574 0.41 -12.54 -7.07
N SER A 575 -0.50 -11.67 -7.51
CA SER A 575 -0.87 -11.53 -8.92
C SER A 575 -0.04 -10.41 -9.59
N PRO A 576 0.62 -10.66 -10.73
CA PRO A 576 1.35 -9.65 -11.47
C PRO A 576 0.45 -8.50 -11.93
N HIS A 577 1.08 -7.33 -12.11
CA HIS A 577 0.37 -6.12 -12.46
C HIS A 577 -0.55 -6.26 -13.67
N GLY A 578 -0.04 -6.87 -14.73
CA GLY A 578 -0.77 -7.04 -15.98
C GLY A 578 -2.05 -7.87 -15.88
N ILE A 579 -2.19 -8.75 -14.89
CA ILE A 579 -3.43 -9.56 -14.75
C ILE A 579 -4.55 -8.70 -14.17
N TYR A 580 -4.25 -7.81 -13.22
CA TYR A 580 -5.27 -6.99 -12.58
C TYR A 580 -5.73 -5.82 -13.45
N THR A 581 -4.91 -5.38 -14.41
CA THR A 581 -5.24 -4.31 -15.37
C THR A 581 -5.96 -4.82 -16.62
N CYS A 582 -6.26 -6.11 -16.73
CA CYS A 582 -6.97 -6.67 -17.88
C CYS A 582 -8.43 -6.19 -17.92
N ASP A 583 -8.83 -5.59 -19.04
CA ASP A 583 -10.19 -5.07 -19.26
C ASP A 583 -11.26 -6.17 -19.26
N ASP A 584 -10.89 -7.38 -19.70
CA ASP A 584 -11.77 -8.55 -19.63
C ASP A 584 -11.77 -9.14 -18.21
N THR A 585 -12.79 -8.77 -17.45
CA THR A 585 -12.98 -9.22 -16.06
C THR A 585 -13.03 -10.75 -15.92
N THR A 586 -13.47 -11.48 -16.94
CA THR A 586 -13.57 -12.95 -16.93
C THR A 586 -12.17 -13.56 -17.03
N GLN A 587 -11.38 -13.09 -18.00
CA GLN A 587 -10.00 -13.52 -18.16
C GLN A 587 -9.15 -13.13 -16.95
N SER A 588 -9.30 -11.90 -16.45
CA SER A 588 -8.61 -11.42 -15.26
C SER A 588 -8.92 -12.30 -14.03
N MET A 589 -10.20 -12.55 -13.75
CA MET A 589 -10.61 -13.36 -12.59
C MET A 589 -10.11 -14.80 -12.67
N TYR A 590 -10.22 -15.42 -13.85
CA TYR A 590 -9.69 -16.76 -14.09
C TYR A 590 -8.18 -16.82 -13.87
N CYS A 591 -7.43 -15.86 -14.43
CA CYS A 591 -5.98 -15.79 -14.31
C CYS A 591 -5.51 -15.51 -12.87
N GLN A 592 -6.22 -14.67 -12.12
CA GLN A 592 -5.94 -14.41 -10.71
C GLN A 592 -6.16 -15.67 -9.85
N LEU A 593 -7.28 -16.38 -10.05
CA LEU A 593 -7.54 -17.65 -9.37
C LEU A 593 -6.49 -18.70 -9.70
N LEU A 594 -6.11 -18.81 -10.99
CA LEU A 594 -5.08 -19.73 -11.43
C LEU A 594 -3.73 -19.42 -10.77
N CYS A 595 -3.30 -18.15 -10.74
CA CYS A 595 -2.08 -17.74 -10.04
C CYS A 595 -2.14 -18.01 -8.53
N GLY A 596 -3.29 -17.75 -7.90
CA GLY A 596 -3.51 -17.98 -6.48
C GLY A 596 -3.50 -19.47 -6.12
N LEU A 597 -4.04 -20.35 -6.97
CA LEU A 597 -4.00 -21.80 -6.78
C LEU A 597 -2.59 -22.36 -6.98
N LEU A 598 -1.87 -21.89 -8.00
CA LEU A 598 -0.48 -22.28 -8.26
C LEU A 598 0.45 -21.90 -7.10
N GLN A 599 0.17 -20.78 -6.44
CA GLN A 599 0.95 -20.27 -5.30
C GLN A 599 0.24 -20.48 -3.96
N ARG A 600 -0.59 -21.52 -3.82
CA ARG A 600 -1.49 -21.69 -2.67
C ARG A 600 -0.82 -21.61 -1.29
N GLU A 601 0.44 -22.05 -1.19
CA GLU A 601 1.22 -22.03 0.06
C GLU A 601 1.70 -20.62 0.42
N SER A 602 1.80 -19.71 -0.54
CA SER A 602 2.26 -18.34 -0.33
C SER A 602 1.14 -17.37 0.01
N VAL A 603 -0.13 -17.79 -0.09
CA VAL A 603 -1.31 -16.94 0.14
C VAL A 603 -1.59 -16.80 1.64
N SER A 604 -1.28 -15.63 2.20
CA SER A 604 -1.56 -15.28 3.61
C SER A 604 -2.86 -14.48 3.81
N ARG A 605 -3.29 -13.73 2.80
CA ARG A 605 -4.52 -12.91 2.79
C ARG A 605 -5.25 -13.12 1.47
N LEU A 606 -6.57 -13.28 1.52
CA LEU A 606 -7.45 -13.21 0.34
C LEU A 606 -8.41 -12.04 0.54
N GLY A 607 -8.86 -11.41 -0.53
CA GLY A 607 -9.83 -10.34 -0.40
C GLY A 607 -10.41 -9.85 -1.71
N ALA A 608 -11.52 -9.12 -1.59
CA ALA A 608 -12.15 -8.37 -2.66
C ALA A 608 -12.81 -7.12 -2.04
N PRO A 609 -13.07 -6.04 -2.80
CA PRO A 609 -13.63 -4.81 -2.24
C PRO A 609 -14.92 -5.02 -1.43
N PHE A 610 -15.82 -5.88 -1.91
CA PHE A 610 -17.08 -6.21 -1.24
C PHE A 610 -17.24 -7.72 -1.03
N ALA A 611 -17.96 -8.10 0.02
CA ALA A 611 -18.29 -9.51 0.29
C ALA A 611 -19.01 -10.19 -0.89
N SER A 612 -19.90 -9.47 -1.59
CA SER A 612 -20.57 -9.96 -2.80
C SER A 612 -19.58 -10.28 -3.92
N SER A 613 -18.59 -9.41 -4.14
CA SER A 613 -17.53 -9.63 -5.13
C SER A 613 -16.69 -10.85 -4.79
N PHE A 614 -16.36 -11.03 -3.50
CA PHE A 614 -15.63 -12.21 -3.03
C PHE A 614 -16.44 -13.50 -3.29
N LEU A 615 -17.73 -13.51 -2.92
CA LEU A 615 -18.60 -14.65 -3.17
C LEU A 615 -18.76 -14.96 -4.66
N LYS A 616 -18.78 -13.93 -5.52
CA LYS A 616 -18.76 -14.12 -6.98
C LYS A 616 -17.49 -14.82 -7.44
N VAL A 617 -16.33 -14.48 -6.89
CA VAL A 617 -15.07 -15.18 -7.20
C VAL A 617 -15.11 -16.64 -6.74
N ILE A 618 -15.71 -16.93 -5.58
CA ILE A 618 -15.94 -18.31 -5.12
C ILE A 618 -16.89 -19.05 -6.06
N LYS A 619 -17.98 -18.41 -6.50
CA LYS A 619 -18.92 -19.00 -7.45
C LYS A 619 -18.27 -19.26 -8.81
N PHE A 620 -17.46 -18.33 -9.28
CA PHE A 620 -16.67 -18.49 -10.49
C PHE A 620 -15.69 -19.68 -10.37
N LEU A 621 -15.05 -19.84 -9.20
CA LEU A 621 -14.24 -21.02 -8.92
C LEU A 621 -15.08 -22.32 -8.92
N GLU A 622 -16.31 -22.32 -8.38
CA GLU A 622 -17.23 -23.47 -8.43
C GLU A 622 -17.58 -23.91 -9.85
N ASP A 623 -17.70 -22.95 -10.76
CA ASP A 623 -18.11 -23.20 -12.14
C ASP A 623 -16.91 -23.59 -13.03
N HIS A 624 -15.71 -23.08 -12.72
CA HIS A 624 -14.51 -23.24 -13.54
C HIS A 624 -13.41 -24.15 -12.96
N TRP A 625 -13.53 -24.70 -11.74
CA TRP A 625 -12.45 -25.48 -11.13
C TRP A 625 -11.99 -26.69 -11.97
N LYS A 626 -12.88 -27.32 -12.75
CA LYS A 626 -12.51 -28.44 -13.63
C LYS A 626 -11.56 -27.98 -14.74
N GLU A 627 -11.82 -26.81 -15.29
CA GLU A 627 -10.98 -26.21 -16.31
C GLU A 627 -9.67 -25.72 -15.72
N LEU A 628 -9.70 -25.07 -14.55
CA LEU A 628 -8.50 -24.69 -13.80
C LEU A 628 -7.64 -25.92 -13.50
N CYS A 629 -8.23 -27.03 -13.06
CA CYS A 629 -7.53 -28.30 -12.85
C CYS A 629 -6.97 -28.86 -14.15
N SER A 630 -7.69 -28.75 -15.27
CA SER A 630 -7.19 -29.14 -16.59
C SER A 630 -5.98 -28.30 -17.01
N ASN A 631 -6.04 -26.98 -16.85
CA ASN A 631 -4.96 -26.06 -17.16
C ASN A 631 -3.73 -26.32 -16.29
N ILE A 632 -3.93 -26.48 -14.98
CA ILE A 632 -2.88 -26.86 -14.03
C ILE A 632 -2.28 -28.22 -14.43
N ARG A 633 -3.12 -29.23 -14.69
CA ARG A 633 -2.71 -30.59 -15.07
C ARG A 633 -1.94 -30.65 -16.37
N THR A 634 -2.26 -29.79 -17.34
CA THR A 634 -1.66 -29.79 -18.68
C THR A 634 -0.55 -28.75 -18.84
N GLY A 635 -0.42 -27.82 -17.89
CA GLY A 635 0.51 -26.69 -17.98
C GLY A 635 0.13 -25.70 -19.08
N ARG A 636 -1.12 -25.75 -19.58
CA ARG A 636 -1.59 -24.93 -20.69
C ARG A 636 -2.78 -24.10 -20.26
N VAL A 637 -2.75 -22.82 -20.60
CA VAL A 637 -3.88 -21.92 -20.43
C VAL A 637 -4.90 -22.18 -21.54
N SER A 638 -6.19 -22.09 -21.22
CA SER A 638 -7.26 -22.27 -22.21
C SER A 638 -7.23 -21.22 -23.34
N ASP A 639 -7.57 -21.64 -24.56
CA ASP A 639 -7.47 -20.82 -25.79
C ASP A 639 -8.34 -19.54 -25.76
N TRP A 640 -9.34 -19.46 -24.88
CA TRP A 640 -10.19 -18.28 -24.73
C TRP A 640 -9.51 -17.17 -23.91
N ILE A 641 -8.39 -17.45 -23.24
CA ILE A 641 -7.55 -16.43 -22.62
C ILE A 641 -6.65 -15.84 -23.70
N THR A 642 -7.05 -14.68 -24.20
CA THR A 642 -6.44 -14.02 -25.36
C THR A 642 -5.68 -12.75 -24.98
N ASP A 643 -5.92 -12.21 -23.79
CA ASP A 643 -5.25 -11.01 -23.32
C ASP A 643 -3.74 -11.24 -23.10
N PRO A 644 -2.85 -10.47 -23.76
CA PRO A 644 -1.41 -10.67 -23.67
C PRO A 644 -0.84 -10.49 -22.27
N GLN A 645 -1.43 -9.62 -21.44
CA GLN A 645 -0.96 -9.37 -20.08
C GLN A 645 -1.37 -10.52 -19.14
N CYS A 646 -2.57 -11.07 -19.32
CA CYS A 646 -3.01 -12.29 -18.66
C CYS A 646 -2.15 -13.50 -19.04
N LEU A 647 -1.90 -13.72 -20.33
CA LEU A 647 -1.04 -14.80 -20.82
C LEU A 647 0.40 -14.69 -20.29
N SER A 648 0.99 -13.50 -20.36
CA SER A 648 2.33 -13.24 -19.82
C SER A 648 2.36 -13.36 -18.29
N GLY A 649 1.31 -12.91 -17.61
CA GLY A 649 1.20 -12.95 -16.16
C GLY A 649 1.07 -14.36 -15.61
N VAL A 650 0.14 -15.16 -16.16
CA VAL A 650 -0.06 -16.56 -15.79
C VAL A 650 1.15 -17.41 -16.18
N GLY A 651 1.75 -17.16 -17.35
CA GLY A 651 2.93 -17.89 -17.83
C GLY A 651 4.17 -17.76 -16.91
N LYS A 652 4.19 -16.82 -15.96
CA LYS A 652 5.21 -16.74 -14.91
C LYS A 652 5.09 -17.83 -13.86
N PHE A 653 3.89 -18.36 -13.65
CA PHE A 653 3.59 -19.34 -12.58
C PHE A 653 3.12 -20.68 -13.12
N LEU A 654 2.38 -20.70 -14.25
CA LEU A 654 2.01 -21.93 -14.94
C LEU A 654 3.12 -22.30 -15.93
N THR A 655 4.27 -22.70 -15.41
CA THR A 655 5.46 -23.02 -16.22
C THR A 655 5.49 -24.48 -16.68
N ALA A 656 4.83 -25.38 -15.94
CA ALA A 656 4.81 -26.81 -16.22
C ALA A 656 3.47 -27.46 -15.82
N PRO A 657 3.13 -28.63 -16.39
CA PRO A 657 1.98 -29.42 -15.95
C PRO A 657 2.14 -29.91 -14.51
N ASN A 658 1.15 -29.68 -13.66
CA ASN A 658 1.12 -30.10 -12.26
C ASN A 658 -0.11 -31.00 -11.97
N PRO A 659 -0.05 -32.29 -12.32
CA PRO A 659 -1.18 -33.21 -12.13
C PRO A 659 -1.51 -33.46 -10.66
N GLU A 660 -0.53 -33.39 -9.75
CA GLU A 660 -0.73 -33.59 -8.31
C GLU A 660 -1.57 -32.48 -7.69
N LEU A 661 -1.21 -31.21 -7.96
CA LEU A 661 -1.98 -30.05 -7.53
C LEU A 661 -3.38 -30.07 -8.12
N ALA A 662 -3.51 -30.40 -9.41
CA ALA A 662 -4.80 -30.55 -10.05
C ALA A 662 -5.65 -31.61 -9.33
N SER A 663 -5.12 -32.82 -9.09
CA SER A 663 -5.84 -33.88 -8.37
C SER A 663 -6.22 -33.50 -6.94
N LEU A 664 -5.39 -32.73 -6.22
CA LEU A 664 -5.72 -32.20 -4.90
C LEU A 664 -6.90 -31.22 -4.97
N ILE A 665 -6.86 -30.27 -5.91
CA ILE A 665 -7.95 -29.30 -6.09
C ILE A 665 -9.24 -30.03 -6.51
N GLU A 666 -9.16 -31.02 -7.39
CA GLU A 666 -10.33 -31.84 -7.76
C GLU A 666 -10.90 -32.62 -6.57
N GLN A 667 -10.04 -33.17 -5.71
CA GLN A 667 -10.48 -33.85 -4.49
C GLN A 667 -11.21 -32.90 -3.55
N GLU A 668 -10.75 -31.67 -3.40
CA GLU A 668 -11.34 -30.68 -2.50
C GLU A 668 -12.63 -30.05 -3.06
N CYS A 669 -12.60 -29.64 -4.33
CA CYS A 669 -13.74 -29.04 -5.04
C CYS A 669 -14.82 -30.07 -5.41
N GLY A 670 -14.45 -31.35 -5.54
CA GLY A 670 -15.36 -32.47 -5.83
C GLY A 670 -16.18 -32.96 -4.64
N LYS A 671 -15.92 -32.47 -3.42
CA LYS A 671 -16.72 -32.81 -2.22
C LYS A 671 -18.16 -32.29 -2.34
N LYS A 672 -19.09 -32.99 -1.67
CA LYS A 672 -20.52 -32.59 -1.62
C LYS A 672 -20.76 -31.24 -0.95
N SER A 673 -19.86 -30.81 -0.06
CA SER A 673 -19.93 -29.51 0.64
C SER A 673 -18.68 -28.68 0.41
N TRP A 674 -18.89 -27.40 0.12
CA TRP A 674 -17.86 -26.37 -0.05
C TRP A 674 -17.58 -25.59 1.25
N GLU A 675 -18.07 -26.08 2.38
CA GLU A 675 -17.75 -25.52 3.69
C GLU A 675 -16.24 -25.48 3.92
N ALA A 676 -15.73 -24.32 4.37
CA ALA A 676 -14.33 -24.03 4.59
C ALA A 676 -13.41 -24.22 3.37
N ILE A 677 -13.95 -24.21 2.14
CA ILE A 677 -13.17 -24.43 0.91
C ILE A 677 -11.94 -23.52 0.81
N VAL A 678 -12.03 -22.26 1.27
CA VAL A 678 -10.90 -21.32 1.20
C VAL A 678 -9.72 -21.82 2.02
N ARG A 679 -9.93 -22.33 3.24
CA ARG A 679 -8.85 -22.92 4.05
C ARG A 679 -8.30 -24.21 3.46
N ARG A 680 -9.12 -24.98 2.76
CA ARG A 680 -8.69 -26.25 2.14
C ARG A 680 -7.83 -25.98 0.90
N LEU A 681 -8.20 -25.00 0.08
CA LEU A 681 -7.45 -24.62 -1.10
C LEU A 681 -6.23 -23.75 -0.77
N TRP A 682 -6.32 -22.86 0.22
CA TRP A 682 -5.24 -21.96 0.66
C TRP A 682 -4.94 -22.16 2.15
N PRO A 683 -4.08 -23.13 2.52
CA PRO A 683 -3.89 -23.57 3.89
C PRO A 683 -3.22 -22.52 4.79
N ASN A 684 -2.45 -21.59 4.20
CA ASN A 684 -1.75 -20.54 4.93
C ASN A 684 -2.54 -19.23 5.05
N ALA A 685 -3.76 -19.17 4.51
CA ALA A 685 -4.64 -18.00 4.63
C ALA A 685 -4.95 -17.70 6.10
N LYS A 686 -4.73 -16.45 6.52
CA LYS A 686 -4.90 -15.98 7.90
C LYS A 686 -6.14 -15.12 8.09
N CYS A 687 -6.59 -14.42 7.06
CA CYS A 687 -7.76 -13.55 7.09
C CYS A 687 -8.36 -13.36 5.70
N ILE A 688 -9.61 -12.88 5.69
CA ILE A 688 -10.31 -12.45 4.48
C ILE A 688 -10.58 -10.96 4.60
N GLU A 689 -10.15 -10.19 3.62
CA GLU A 689 -10.39 -8.75 3.56
C GLU A 689 -11.52 -8.43 2.59
N ALA A 690 -12.63 -7.92 3.12
CA ALA A 690 -13.76 -7.47 2.32
C ALA A 690 -14.66 -6.54 3.13
N VAL A 691 -15.30 -5.57 2.47
CA VAL A 691 -16.37 -4.80 3.12
C VAL A 691 -17.55 -5.73 3.40
N VAL A 692 -17.79 -5.96 4.69
CA VAL A 692 -18.84 -6.85 5.24
C VAL A 692 -19.83 -6.10 6.14
N THR A 693 -19.83 -4.76 6.11
CA THR A 693 -20.73 -3.91 6.90
C THR A 693 -21.84 -3.29 6.06
N GLY A 694 -22.83 -2.65 6.71
CA GLY A 694 -23.98 -2.05 6.04
C GLY A 694 -24.77 -3.10 5.24
N SER A 695 -25.11 -2.80 3.99
CA SER A 695 -25.83 -3.74 3.12
C SER A 695 -25.05 -5.01 2.79
N MET A 696 -23.73 -5.06 3.05
CA MET A 696 -22.92 -6.28 2.85
C MET A 696 -23.00 -7.26 4.03
N ALA A 697 -23.51 -6.84 5.19
CA ALA A 697 -23.58 -7.68 6.39
C ALA A 697 -24.44 -8.94 6.21
N GLN A 698 -25.38 -8.93 5.27
CA GLN A 698 -26.20 -10.10 4.95
C GLN A 698 -25.39 -11.29 4.41
N TYR A 699 -24.23 -11.03 3.80
CA TYR A 699 -23.37 -12.06 3.19
C TYR A 699 -22.47 -12.76 4.22
N ILE A 700 -22.40 -12.26 5.47
CA ILE A 700 -21.54 -12.83 6.54
C ILE A 700 -21.75 -14.34 6.71
N PRO A 701 -22.98 -14.90 6.78
CA PRO A 701 -23.16 -16.34 6.93
C PRO A 701 -22.57 -17.16 5.77
N MET A 702 -22.66 -16.66 4.54
CA MET A 702 -22.04 -17.32 3.37
C MET A 702 -20.51 -17.18 3.40
N MET A 703 -20.00 -16.01 3.81
CA MET A 703 -18.56 -15.81 4.02
C MET A 703 -18.03 -16.79 5.07
N ASP A 704 -18.71 -16.94 6.20
CA ASP A 704 -18.34 -17.89 7.26
C ASP A 704 -18.36 -19.35 6.75
N PHE A 705 -19.39 -19.72 5.98
CA PHE A 705 -19.51 -21.04 5.35
C PHE A 705 -18.31 -21.34 4.46
N TYR A 706 -17.96 -20.49 3.49
CA TYR A 706 -16.86 -20.75 2.56
C TYR A 706 -15.46 -20.57 3.18
N CYS A 707 -15.32 -19.66 4.14
CA CYS A 707 -14.03 -19.31 4.73
C CYS A 707 -13.66 -20.16 5.95
N GLY A 708 -14.61 -20.88 6.54
CA GLY A 708 -14.38 -21.78 7.67
C GLY A 708 -13.99 -21.04 8.96
N GLY A 709 -14.51 -19.83 9.17
CA GLY A 709 -14.22 -19.02 10.36
C GLY A 709 -12.86 -18.32 10.35
N LEU A 710 -12.29 -18.03 9.17
CA LEU A 710 -11.20 -17.05 9.06
C LEU A 710 -11.71 -15.66 9.50
N PRO A 711 -10.89 -14.84 10.19
CA PRO A 711 -11.24 -13.46 10.50
C PRO A 711 -11.65 -12.68 9.24
N LEU A 712 -12.84 -12.09 9.27
CA LEU A 712 -13.37 -11.19 8.23
C LEU A 712 -13.01 -9.75 8.58
N ILE A 713 -12.08 -9.16 7.82
CA ILE A 713 -11.56 -7.83 8.05
C ILE A 713 -12.25 -6.85 7.10
N SER A 714 -12.99 -5.90 7.68
CA SER A 714 -13.55 -4.74 6.98
C SER A 714 -12.69 -3.52 7.31
N SER A 715 -11.66 -3.27 6.49
CA SER A 715 -10.56 -2.36 6.80
C SER A 715 -10.94 -0.87 6.73
N PHE A 716 -11.87 -0.52 5.84
CA PHE A 716 -12.18 0.89 5.56
C PHE A 716 -13.66 1.12 5.23
N TYR A 717 -14.09 2.37 5.43
CA TYR A 717 -15.34 2.92 4.95
C TYR A 717 -15.04 4.04 3.95
N ALA A 718 -15.47 3.83 2.70
CA ALA A 718 -15.19 4.72 1.58
C ALA A 718 -16.37 4.77 0.60
N SER A 719 -16.45 5.86 -0.16
CA SER A 719 -17.39 6.08 -1.25
C SER A 719 -16.64 6.60 -2.50
N SER A 720 -17.33 6.72 -3.63
CA SER A 720 -16.74 7.30 -4.85
C SER A 720 -16.41 8.79 -4.69
N GLU A 721 -17.10 9.46 -3.76
CA GLU A 721 -16.91 10.87 -3.46
C GLU A 721 -15.74 11.12 -2.51
N CYS A 722 -15.49 10.23 -1.55
CA CYS A 722 -14.40 10.38 -0.57
C CYS A 722 -14.08 9.06 0.17
N PHE A 723 -12.82 8.91 0.59
CA PHE A 723 -12.42 7.89 1.55
C PHE A 723 -12.64 8.44 2.98
N LEU A 724 -13.52 7.83 3.79
CA LEU A 724 -14.01 8.45 5.02
C LEU A 724 -13.26 8.01 6.28
N GLY A 725 -13.04 6.70 6.47
CA GLY A 725 -12.49 6.21 7.74
C GLY A 725 -11.95 4.80 7.73
N LEU A 726 -11.16 4.48 8.75
CA LEU A 726 -10.48 3.18 8.93
C LEU A 726 -11.01 2.43 10.14
N ASN A 727 -11.08 1.11 10.04
CA ASN A 727 -11.37 0.26 11.17
C ASN A 727 -10.08 -0.07 11.93
N LEU A 728 -9.84 0.61 13.05
CA LEU A 728 -8.63 0.44 13.85
C LEU A 728 -8.63 -0.84 14.69
N ASN A 729 -9.77 -1.52 14.79
CA ASN A 729 -9.92 -2.79 15.51
C ASN A 729 -10.34 -3.90 14.53
N THR A 730 -9.45 -4.20 13.58
CA THR A 730 -9.69 -5.09 12.43
C THR A 730 -10.11 -6.53 12.75
N LEU A 731 -9.86 -7.01 13.97
CA LEU A 731 -10.23 -8.37 14.42
C LEU A 731 -11.61 -8.44 15.11
N ARG A 732 -12.34 -7.32 15.26
CA ARG A 732 -13.70 -7.34 15.79
C ARG A 732 -14.63 -8.08 14.84
N LYS A 733 -15.73 -8.58 15.40
CA LYS A 733 -16.81 -9.15 14.58
C LYS A 733 -17.31 -8.06 13.61
N PRO A 734 -17.69 -8.42 12.38
CA PRO A 734 -18.24 -7.46 11.41
C PRO A 734 -19.42 -6.63 11.94
N SER A 735 -20.24 -7.20 12.82
CA SER A 735 -21.36 -6.51 13.48
C SER A 735 -20.94 -5.37 14.40
N ASP A 736 -19.68 -5.37 14.85
CA ASP A 736 -19.13 -4.44 15.83
C ASP A 736 -18.03 -3.55 15.19
N ALA A 737 -17.92 -3.63 13.86
CA ALA A 737 -16.97 -2.84 13.09
C ALA A 737 -17.38 -1.37 13.13
N ALA A 738 -16.46 -0.53 13.60
CA ALA A 738 -16.58 0.91 13.63
C ALA A 738 -15.38 1.52 12.90
N TYR A 739 -15.63 2.62 12.20
CA TYR A 739 -14.67 3.29 11.34
C TYR A 739 -14.35 4.65 11.95
N THR A 740 -13.08 4.84 12.31
CA THR A 740 -12.57 6.13 12.76
C THR A 740 -12.45 7.04 11.54
N ILE A 741 -13.18 8.15 11.51
CA ILE A 741 -13.05 9.12 10.41
C ILE A 741 -11.68 9.78 10.47
N ILE A 742 -11.01 9.86 9.31
CA ILE A 742 -9.73 10.54 9.15
C ILE A 742 -10.01 12.00 8.77
N PRO A 743 -9.82 12.97 9.69
CA PRO A 743 -10.24 14.35 9.47
C PRO A 743 -9.60 15.05 8.27
N SER A 744 -8.44 14.57 7.79
CA SER A 744 -7.71 15.15 6.66
C SER A 744 -8.19 14.69 5.28
N MET A 745 -9.07 13.68 5.19
CA MET A 745 -9.52 13.13 3.90
C MET A 745 -10.55 14.03 3.18
N ALA A 746 -11.35 14.77 3.94
CA ALA A 746 -12.28 15.79 3.49
C ALA A 746 -12.57 16.73 4.65
N TYR A 747 -13.15 17.89 4.37
CA TYR A 747 -13.84 18.63 5.43
C TYR A 747 -15.21 17.97 5.67
N PHE A 748 -15.46 17.55 6.90
CA PHE A 748 -16.65 16.80 7.29
C PHE A 748 -17.57 17.66 8.16
N GLU A 749 -18.77 17.87 7.64
CA GLU A 749 -19.94 18.36 8.34
C GLU A 749 -20.89 17.16 8.55
N PHE A 750 -21.72 17.20 9.58
CA PHE A 750 -22.66 16.13 9.90
C PHE A 750 -24.04 16.68 10.15
N ILE A 751 -25.02 16.23 9.38
CA ILE A 751 -26.44 16.55 9.64
C ILE A 751 -26.96 15.50 10.61
N GLU A 752 -27.36 15.92 11.80
CA GLU A 752 -27.99 15.00 12.76
C GLU A 752 -29.29 14.42 12.19
N VAL A 753 -29.42 13.10 12.27
CA VAL A 753 -30.59 12.34 11.83
C VAL A 753 -31.40 11.95 13.06
N GLU A 754 -32.48 12.67 13.31
CA GLU A 754 -33.43 12.31 14.36
C GLU A 754 -34.21 11.05 13.95
N LYS A 755 -34.30 10.07 14.86
CA LYS A 755 -35.06 8.82 14.63
C LYS A 755 -36.58 9.01 14.64
N ASP A 756 -37.08 10.18 15.06
CA ASP A 756 -38.51 10.45 15.10
C ASP A 756 -39.01 10.84 13.70
N HIS A 757 -39.91 10.01 13.17
CA HIS A 757 -40.51 10.00 11.84
C HIS A 757 -41.30 11.26 11.42
N GLN A 758 -41.00 12.45 11.93
CA GLN A 758 -41.64 13.69 11.53
C GLN A 758 -40.70 14.51 10.66
N GLU A 759 -40.91 14.44 9.34
CA GLU A 759 -40.49 15.50 8.41
C GLU A 759 -41.21 16.79 8.79
N THR A 760 -40.69 17.46 9.81
CA THR A 760 -40.79 18.90 9.92
C THR A 760 -39.93 19.47 8.79
N SER A 761 -40.40 20.54 8.16
CA SER A 761 -39.76 21.28 7.08
C SER A 761 -38.48 22.00 7.54
N HIS A 762 -37.59 21.25 8.18
CA HIS A 762 -36.33 21.71 8.70
C HIS A 762 -35.39 22.02 7.54
N ASP A 763 -34.99 23.28 7.51
CA ASP A 763 -33.82 23.72 6.78
C ASP A 763 -32.62 22.84 7.18
N PRO A 764 -32.09 21.98 6.29
CA PRO A 764 -31.02 21.03 6.62
C PRO A 764 -29.71 21.71 7.03
N THR A 765 -29.64 23.04 6.97
CA THR A 765 -28.51 23.85 7.43
C THR A 765 -28.49 24.13 8.93
N LYS A 766 -29.59 23.91 9.68
CA LYS A 766 -29.67 24.28 11.11
C LYS A 766 -29.13 23.24 12.11
N ASN A 767 -29.03 21.97 11.72
CA ASN A 767 -28.52 20.88 12.59
C ASN A 767 -27.25 20.26 12.00
N ILE A 768 -26.38 21.11 11.43
CA ILE A 768 -25.05 20.69 10.98
C ILE A 768 -24.10 20.84 12.16
N VAL A 769 -23.40 19.78 12.48
CA VAL A 769 -22.33 19.78 13.49
C VAL A 769 -21.01 19.46 12.81
N ASP A 770 -19.94 20.09 13.28
CA ASP A 770 -18.59 19.74 12.85
C ASP A 770 -18.23 18.32 13.32
N LEU A 771 -17.22 17.71 12.68
CA LEU A 771 -16.68 16.40 13.06
C LEU A 771 -16.39 16.26 14.57
N VAL A 772 -15.97 17.34 15.23
CA VAL A 772 -15.61 17.34 16.65
C VAL A 772 -16.82 17.38 17.60
N ASP A 773 -17.99 17.76 17.08
CA ASP A 773 -19.19 18.03 17.87
C ASP A 773 -20.24 16.90 17.79
N VAL A 774 -19.95 15.84 17.03
CA VAL A 774 -20.78 14.64 16.95
C VAL A 774 -20.87 13.93 18.31
N LYS A 775 -21.98 13.22 18.58
CA LYS A 775 -22.26 12.66 19.91
C LYS A 775 -22.46 11.16 19.87
N VAL A 776 -21.81 10.45 20.79
CA VAL A 776 -21.96 8.99 20.93
C VAL A 776 -23.44 8.63 21.08
N GLY A 777 -23.89 7.65 20.29
CA GLY A 777 -25.27 7.16 20.25
C GLY A 777 -26.20 7.91 19.30
N HIS A 778 -25.74 9.01 18.69
CA HIS A 778 -26.50 9.76 17.69
C HIS A 778 -26.16 9.29 16.26
N ASP A 779 -27.13 9.47 15.37
CA ASP A 779 -27.04 9.13 13.95
C ASP A 779 -26.84 10.41 13.13
N TYR A 780 -25.93 10.38 12.16
CA TYR A 780 -25.57 11.54 11.36
C TYR A 780 -25.45 11.18 9.88
N GLU A 781 -25.87 12.11 9.02
CA GLU A 781 -25.58 12.08 7.60
C GLU A 781 -24.33 12.93 7.32
N PRO A 782 -23.24 12.34 6.78
CA PRO A 782 -22.03 13.08 6.49
C PRO A 782 -22.22 13.96 5.24
N VAL A 783 -21.72 15.19 5.36
CA VAL A 783 -21.67 16.22 4.34
C VAL A 783 -20.20 16.56 4.14
N ILE A 784 -19.70 16.34 2.94
CA ILE A 784 -18.27 16.40 2.66
C ILE A 784 -17.94 17.56 1.72
N THR A 785 -16.83 18.23 2.02
CA THR A 785 -16.15 19.10 1.06
C THR A 785 -14.79 18.51 0.72
N THR A 786 -14.56 18.20 -0.56
CA THR A 786 -13.37 17.48 -1.04
C THR A 786 -12.41 18.39 -1.80
N PHE A 787 -11.13 18.02 -1.86
CA PHE A 787 -10.11 18.71 -2.66
C PHE A 787 -10.40 18.68 -4.17
N SER A 788 -11.20 17.72 -4.63
CA SER A 788 -11.62 17.56 -6.02
C SER A 788 -12.84 18.42 -6.42
N GLY A 789 -13.35 19.25 -5.51
CA GLY A 789 -14.38 20.26 -5.81
C GLY A 789 -15.82 19.83 -5.58
N LEU A 790 -16.07 18.74 -4.84
CA LEU A 790 -17.39 18.51 -4.25
C LEU A 790 -17.49 19.41 -3.01
N TYR A 791 -18.41 20.39 -3.03
CA TYR A 791 -18.60 21.33 -1.92
C TYR A 791 -19.90 21.03 -1.19
N ARG A 792 -19.80 20.79 0.11
CA ARG A 792 -20.93 20.45 0.99
C ARG A 792 -21.83 19.37 0.39
N TYR A 793 -21.20 18.35 -0.20
CA TYR A 793 -21.88 17.26 -0.87
C TYR A 793 -22.44 16.29 0.17
N ARG A 794 -23.74 16.05 0.14
CA ARG A 794 -24.42 15.13 1.06
C ARG A 794 -24.26 13.69 0.57
N LEU A 795 -23.58 12.86 1.34
CA LEU A 795 -23.33 11.46 0.98
C LEU A 795 -24.61 10.60 1.02
N GLY A 796 -25.56 10.96 1.88
CA GLY A 796 -26.82 10.23 2.06
C GLY A 796 -26.71 8.92 2.83
N ASP A 797 -25.51 8.53 3.26
CA ASP A 797 -25.28 7.48 4.25
C ASP A 797 -25.66 7.99 5.66
N VAL A 798 -26.06 7.09 6.56
CA VAL A 798 -26.35 7.39 7.97
C VAL A 798 -25.36 6.63 8.82
N LEU A 799 -24.63 7.38 9.65
CA LEU A 799 -23.52 6.91 10.46
C LEU A 799 -23.85 7.12 11.94
N ARG A 800 -23.77 6.04 12.72
CA ARG A 800 -23.95 6.07 14.17
C ARG A 800 -22.63 6.27 14.86
N VAL A 801 -22.49 7.30 15.70
CA VAL A 801 -21.28 7.46 16.52
C VAL A 801 -21.31 6.39 17.61
N THR A 802 -20.32 5.49 17.60
CA THR A 802 -20.18 4.40 18.58
C THR A 802 -19.19 4.73 19.69
N GLY A 803 -18.26 5.65 19.41
CA GLY A 803 -17.20 6.00 20.32
C GLY A 803 -16.27 7.04 19.72
N PHE A 804 -15.11 7.18 20.34
CA PHE A 804 -14.02 8.01 19.85
C PHE A 804 -12.71 7.26 20.02
N TYR A 805 -11.93 7.19 18.95
CA TYR A 805 -10.52 6.85 19.05
C TYR A 805 -9.74 8.13 19.35
N ASN A 806 -9.27 8.25 20.59
CA ASN A 806 -8.76 9.50 21.12
C ASN A 806 -9.82 10.62 21.07
N ASN A 807 -9.76 11.53 20.09
CA ASN A 807 -10.83 12.51 19.86
C ASN A 807 -11.41 12.42 18.44
N ALA A 808 -11.03 11.41 17.65
CA ALA A 808 -11.61 11.19 16.33
C ALA A 808 -12.85 10.29 16.51
N PRO A 809 -14.03 10.68 16.01
CA PRO A 809 -15.24 9.89 16.16
C PRO A 809 -15.16 8.56 15.40
N GLU A 810 -15.62 7.50 16.06
CA GLU A 810 -15.78 6.16 15.50
C GLU A 810 -17.23 5.96 15.08
N PHE A 811 -17.47 5.71 13.79
CA PHE A 811 -18.79 5.55 13.22
C PHE A 811 -19.07 4.11 12.80
N GLN A 812 -20.26 3.64 13.09
CA GLN A 812 -20.82 2.44 12.49
C GLN A 812 -21.81 2.84 11.39
N VAL A 813 -21.74 2.16 10.24
CA VAL A 813 -22.68 2.39 9.14
C VAL A 813 -24.06 1.85 9.55
N ALA A 814 -25.03 2.75 9.77
CA ALA A 814 -26.39 2.39 10.12
C ALA A 814 -27.26 2.08 8.88
N GLY A 815 -26.97 2.74 7.75
CA GLY A 815 -27.69 2.52 6.49
C GLY A 815 -27.63 3.74 5.57
N ARG A 816 -28.60 3.89 4.66
CA ARG A 816 -28.82 5.12 3.89
C ARG A 816 -30.09 5.83 4.33
N LYS A 817 -30.09 7.15 4.29
CA LYS A 817 -31.22 8.02 4.69
C LYS A 817 -32.42 7.92 3.74
N LYS A 818 -32.26 7.27 2.59
CA LYS A 818 -33.34 7.12 1.62
C LYS A 818 -34.40 6.16 2.17
N VAL A 819 -35.64 6.60 2.16
CA VAL A 819 -36.80 5.73 2.28
C VAL A 819 -36.75 4.76 1.10
N VAL A 820 -36.55 3.47 1.40
CA VAL A 820 -36.35 2.40 0.40
C VAL A 820 -37.71 1.91 -0.09
N LEU A 821 -38.69 1.87 0.81
CA LEU A 821 -40.08 1.57 0.50
C LEU A 821 -40.97 2.59 1.20
N SER A 822 -41.92 3.16 0.46
CA SER A 822 -42.93 4.05 1.04
C SER A 822 -44.28 3.69 0.46
N ILE A 823 -45.24 3.48 1.35
CA ILE A 823 -46.63 3.27 0.95
C ILE A 823 -47.56 3.96 1.94
N ASP A 824 -48.40 4.84 1.40
CA ASP A 824 -49.25 5.73 2.18
C ASP A 824 -48.45 6.54 3.22
N MET A 825 -48.76 6.42 4.51
CA MET A 825 -48.01 7.07 5.61
C MET A 825 -46.78 6.28 6.06
N ASP A 826 -46.60 5.05 5.58
CA ASP A 826 -45.45 4.22 5.92
C ASP A 826 -44.20 4.66 5.15
N LYS A 827 -43.08 4.70 5.87
CA LYS A 827 -41.75 4.98 5.34
C LYS A 827 -40.77 3.97 5.93
N THR A 828 -40.57 2.88 5.20
CA THR A 828 -39.62 1.83 5.57
C THR A 828 -38.22 2.17 5.05
N TYR A 829 -37.27 2.28 5.98
CA TYR A 829 -35.85 2.51 5.70
C TYR A 829 -35.10 1.18 5.46
N GLU A 830 -33.88 1.27 4.95
CA GLU A 830 -33.05 0.09 4.64
C GLU A 830 -32.75 -0.77 5.88
N GLU A 831 -32.52 -0.14 7.04
CA GLU A 831 -32.21 -0.84 8.32
C GLU A 831 -33.39 -1.72 8.75
N ASP A 832 -34.61 -1.19 8.73
CA ASP A 832 -35.82 -1.91 9.11
C ASP A 832 -36.13 -3.06 8.14
N LEU A 833 -35.97 -2.81 6.84
CA LEU A 833 -36.14 -3.84 5.81
C LEU A 833 -35.11 -4.97 5.98
N LEU A 834 -33.85 -4.64 6.20
CA LEU A 834 -32.77 -5.63 6.38
C LEU A 834 -32.98 -6.45 7.65
N LYS A 835 -33.42 -5.81 8.74
CA LYS A 835 -33.79 -6.49 9.99
C LYS A 835 -34.95 -7.46 9.76
N ALA A 836 -36.00 -7.03 9.06
CA ALA A 836 -37.14 -7.88 8.72
C ALA A 836 -36.73 -9.09 7.89
N VAL A 837 -35.91 -8.91 6.84
CA VAL A 837 -35.37 -10.00 6.02
C VAL A 837 -34.48 -10.94 6.86
N THR A 838 -33.66 -10.39 7.75
CA THR A 838 -32.76 -11.17 8.62
C THR A 838 -33.54 -12.06 9.59
N ASN A 839 -34.64 -11.58 10.15
CA ASN A 839 -35.49 -12.39 11.01
C ASN A 839 -36.20 -13.50 10.21
N ALA A 840 -36.70 -13.16 9.03
CA ALA A 840 -37.41 -14.13 8.17
C ALA A 840 -36.49 -15.22 7.62
N LYS A 841 -35.25 -14.89 7.21
CA LYS A 841 -34.32 -15.89 6.65
C LYS A 841 -33.90 -16.98 7.65
N LEU A 842 -33.99 -16.73 8.96
CA LEU A 842 -33.71 -17.74 9.99
C LEU A 842 -34.66 -18.95 9.88
N LEU A 843 -35.86 -18.75 9.35
CA LEU A 843 -36.83 -19.81 9.11
C LEU A 843 -36.42 -20.73 7.94
N LEU A 844 -35.50 -20.29 7.08
CA LEU A 844 -34.98 -21.08 5.96
C LEU A 844 -33.91 -22.10 6.41
N GLU A 845 -33.19 -21.81 7.50
CA GLU A 845 -32.04 -22.61 7.94
C GLU A 845 -32.36 -24.10 8.21
N PRO A 846 -33.48 -24.46 8.88
CA PRO A 846 -33.84 -25.86 9.13
C PRO A 846 -34.19 -26.66 7.86
N HIS A 847 -34.41 -25.97 6.74
CA HIS A 847 -34.82 -26.55 5.46
C HIS A 847 -33.67 -26.62 4.44
N ASP A 848 -32.42 -26.41 4.87
CA ASP A 848 -31.22 -26.38 4.02
C ASP A 848 -31.28 -25.35 2.87
N LEU A 849 -32.13 -24.33 3.03
CA LEU A 849 -32.27 -23.20 2.12
C LEU A 849 -31.48 -22.00 2.63
N MET A 850 -30.90 -21.24 1.71
CA MET A 850 -30.18 -20.01 2.00
C MET A 850 -30.67 -18.88 1.10
N LEU A 851 -30.83 -17.69 1.66
CA LEU A 851 -31.07 -16.49 0.88
C LEU A 851 -29.74 -16.02 0.26
N ILE A 852 -29.66 -16.03 -1.07
CA ILE A 852 -28.45 -15.64 -1.83
C ILE A 852 -28.39 -14.11 -1.99
N ASP A 853 -29.47 -13.50 -2.46
CA ASP A 853 -29.63 -12.05 -2.52
C ASP A 853 -31.13 -11.68 -2.56
N PHE A 854 -31.43 -10.40 -2.35
CA PHE A 854 -32.79 -9.88 -2.44
C PHE A 854 -32.85 -8.42 -2.89
N THR A 855 -33.98 -8.03 -3.47
CA THR A 855 -34.37 -6.64 -3.67
C THR A 855 -35.85 -6.45 -3.36
N SER A 856 -36.32 -5.21 -3.31
CA SER A 856 -37.71 -4.90 -3.00
C SER A 856 -38.30 -3.84 -3.93
N ARG A 857 -39.61 -3.71 -3.95
CA ARG A 857 -40.32 -2.59 -4.58
C ARG A 857 -41.65 -2.36 -3.90
N VAL A 858 -42.21 -1.17 -4.13
CA VAL A 858 -43.61 -0.88 -3.79
C VAL A 858 -44.46 -1.22 -4.99
N ASP A 859 -45.50 -2.02 -4.79
CA ASP A 859 -46.53 -2.26 -5.77
C ASP A 859 -47.78 -1.45 -5.43
N SER A 860 -47.98 -0.36 -6.17
CA SER A 860 -49.17 0.49 -6.07
C SER A 860 -50.20 0.17 -7.15
N SER A 861 -50.01 -0.90 -7.94
CA SER A 861 -50.99 -1.33 -8.95
C SER A 861 -52.20 -2.06 -8.35
N SER A 862 -52.03 -2.63 -7.15
CA SER A 862 -53.08 -3.17 -6.29
C SER A 862 -53.60 -2.10 -5.32
N PHE A 863 -54.86 -2.22 -4.87
CA PHE A 863 -55.41 -1.41 -3.79
C PHE A 863 -56.00 -2.31 -2.69
N PRO A 864 -55.56 -2.18 -1.42
CA PRO A 864 -54.42 -1.37 -0.98
C PRO A 864 -53.11 -1.89 -1.58
N GLY A 865 -52.18 -0.99 -1.93
CA GLY A 865 -50.88 -1.40 -2.44
C GLY A 865 -50.07 -2.14 -1.37
N HIS A 866 -48.98 -2.78 -1.75
CA HIS A 866 -48.18 -3.59 -0.83
C HIS A 866 -46.69 -3.60 -1.18
N TYR A 867 -45.87 -4.14 -0.27
CA TYR A 867 -44.44 -4.36 -0.50
C TYR A 867 -44.20 -5.70 -1.18
N VAL A 868 -43.37 -5.69 -2.22
CA VAL A 868 -42.95 -6.88 -2.97
C VAL A 868 -41.45 -7.05 -2.79
N LEU A 869 -41.03 -8.24 -2.37
CA LEU A 869 -39.62 -8.64 -2.30
C LEU A 869 -39.32 -9.70 -3.33
N TYR A 870 -38.17 -9.60 -3.99
CA TYR A 870 -37.63 -10.64 -4.87
C TYR A 870 -36.50 -11.35 -4.14
N TRP A 871 -36.63 -12.65 -3.90
CA TRP A 871 -35.65 -13.46 -3.18
C TRP A 871 -35.03 -14.50 -4.11
N GLU A 872 -33.71 -14.51 -4.22
CA GLU A 872 -32.98 -15.61 -4.84
C GLU A 872 -32.55 -16.60 -3.77
N LEU A 873 -32.99 -17.85 -3.90
CA LEU A 873 -32.71 -18.91 -2.93
C LEU A 873 -31.65 -19.86 -3.48
N GLY A 874 -30.79 -20.34 -2.59
CA GLY A 874 -29.79 -21.39 -2.83
C GLY A 874 -29.87 -22.46 -1.76
N SER A 875 -28.98 -23.46 -1.84
CA SER A 875 -28.92 -24.56 -0.88
C SER A 875 -27.50 -24.83 -0.42
N LYS A 876 -27.35 -25.33 0.81
CA LYS A 876 -26.06 -25.82 1.36
C LYS A 876 -25.61 -27.13 0.70
N VAL A 877 -26.52 -27.84 0.01
CA VAL A 877 -26.26 -29.13 -0.63
C VAL A 877 -26.34 -28.98 -2.14
N LYS A 878 -25.26 -29.40 -2.83
CA LYS A 878 -25.18 -29.40 -4.29
C LYS A 878 -26.29 -30.27 -4.89
N ASP A 879 -26.99 -29.75 -5.90
CA ASP A 879 -28.14 -30.39 -6.61
C ASP A 879 -29.41 -30.62 -5.76
N ALA A 880 -29.57 -29.94 -4.62
CA ALA A 880 -30.81 -29.97 -3.86
C ALA A 880 -31.97 -29.32 -4.64
N LYS A 881 -33.17 -29.92 -4.53
CA LYS A 881 -34.37 -29.38 -5.15
C LYS A 881 -34.79 -28.09 -4.41
N LEU A 882 -34.59 -26.94 -5.05
CA LEU A 882 -34.96 -25.61 -4.53
C LEU A 882 -36.48 -25.38 -4.68
N GLU A 883 -37.29 -26.18 -3.99
CA GLU A 883 -38.73 -25.94 -3.87
C GLU A 883 -39.03 -25.50 -2.43
N PRO A 884 -39.15 -24.19 -2.17
CA PRO A 884 -39.43 -23.70 -0.83
C PRO A 884 -40.86 -24.09 -0.43
N ASP A 885 -41.01 -24.62 0.79
CA ASP A 885 -42.31 -24.99 1.35
C ASP A 885 -43.19 -23.73 1.46
N ALA A 886 -44.43 -23.83 0.97
CA ALA A 886 -45.36 -22.71 0.93
C ALA A 886 -45.71 -22.20 2.34
N GLU A 887 -45.81 -23.07 3.35
CA GLU A 887 -46.08 -22.65 4.74
C GLU A 887 -44.89 -21.88 5.32
N VAL A 888 -43.66 -22.32 5.04
CA VAL A 888 -42.43 -21.66 5.50
C VAL A 888 -42.28 -20.28 4.85
N MET A 889 -42.56 -20.16 3.55
CA MET A 889 -42.48 -18.87 2.85
C MET A 889 -43.60 -17.91 3.28
N GLU A 890 -44.80 -18.40 3.54
CA GLU A 890 -45.87 -17.57 4.13
C GLU A 890 -45.49 -17.08 5.54
N GLU A 891 -44.85 -17.92 6.35
CA GLU A 891 -44.34 -17.52 7.68
C GLU A 891 -43.17 -16.54 7.57
N CYS A 892 -42.33 -16.64 6.53
CA CYS A 892 -41.33 -15.64 6.20
C CYS A 892 -41.99 -14.28 5.90
N CYS A 893 -43.03 -14.25 5.06
CA CYS A 893 -43.78 -13.01 4.77
C CYS A 893 -44.33 -12.40 6.07
N PHE A 894 -44.94 -13.22 6.94
CA PHE A 894 -45.49 -12.76 8.21
C PHE A 894 -44.41 -12.24 9.17
N THR A 895 -43.30 -12.97 9.32
CA THR A 895 -42.18 -12.58 10.18
C THR A 895 -41.56 -11.26 9.73
N MET A 896 -41.52 -11.01 8.42
CA MET A 896 -41.13 -9.71 7.88
C MET A 896 -42.10 -8.61 8.31
N GLU A 897 -43.41 -8.78 8.07
CA GLU A 897 -44.42 -7.80 8.47
C GLU A 897 -44.39 -7.49 9.98
N GLU A 898 -44.18 -8.50 10.83
CA GLU A 898 -44.08 -8.36 12.28
C GLU A 898 -42.84 -7.57 12.72
N SER A 899 -41.77 -7.63 11.92
CA SER A 899 -40.50 -6.97 12.20
C SER A 899 -40.44 -5.51 11.72
N LEU A 900 -41.40 -5.08 10.89
CA LEU A 900 -41.52 -3.71 10.40
C LEU A 900 -42.11 -2.77 11.47
N ASP A 901 -41.98 -1.46 11.22
CA ASP A 901 -42.29 -0.45 12.22
C ASP A 901 -43.78 -0.41 12.63
N SER A 902 -44.08 0.34 13.68
CA SER A 902 -45.45 0.45 14.20
C SER A 902 -46.42 1.13 13.22
N ILE A 903 -45.95 1.95 12.29
CA ILE A 903 -46.75 2.64 11.27
C ILE A 903 -47.14 1.64 10.19
N TYR A 904 -46.21 0.84 9.67
CA TYR A 904 -46.50 -0.27 8.77
C TYR A 904 -47.50 -1.24 9.39
N ARG A 905 -47.25 -1.69 10.64
CA ARG A 905 -48.13 -2.63 11.35
C ARG A 905 -49.53 -2.05 11.60
N LYS A 906 -49.63 -0.74 11.89
CA LYS A 906 -50.91 -0.02 11.96
C LYS A 906 -51.62 0.03 10.61
N GLY A 907 -50.90 0.36 9.54
CA GLY A 907 -51.43 0.42 8.18
C GLY A 907 -51.96 -0.93 7.70
N ARG A 908 -51.26 -2.01 8.09
CA ARG A 908 -51.59 -3.39 7.74
C ARG A 908 -52.74 -3.98 8.56
N LYS A 909 -52.81 -3.72 9.87
CA LYS A 909 -53.80 -4.32 10.80
C LYS A 909 -55.01 -3.42 11.09
N ASN A 910 -54.79 -2.15 11.42
CA ASN A 910 -55.82 -1.23 11.90
C ASN A 910 -56.43 -0.39 10.78
N ASP A 911 -55.59 0.35 10.04
CA ASP A 911 -56.05 1.31 9.03
C ASP A 911 -56.40 0.61 7.71
N LYS A 912 -55.85 -0.60 7.47
CA LYS A 912 -56.10 -1.48 6.31
C LYS A 912 -55.85 -0.81 4.95
N ASN A 913 -54.96 0.18 4.92
CA ASN A 913 -54.50 0.91 3.75
C ASN A 913 -53.21 0.34 3.15
N ILE A 914 -52.62 -0.69 3.77
CA ILE A 914 -51.47 -1.46 3.26
C ILE A 914 -51.88 -2.94 3.09
N GLY A 915 -51.63 -3.51 1.91
CA GLY A 915 -51.88 -4.91 1.57
C GLY A 915 -50.80 -5.88 2.10
N PRO A 916 -51.03 -7.21 2.02
CA PRO A 916 -50.08 -8.21 2.48
C PRO A 916 -48.74 -8.13 1.75
N LEU A 917 -47.64 -8.18 2.52
CA LEU A 917 -46.29 -8.30 1.96
C LEU A 917 -46.18 -9.56 1.10
N GLU A 918 -45.62 -9.38 -0.10
CA GLU A 918 -45.41 -10.44 -1.10
C GLU A 918 -43.92 -10.77 -1.23
N ILE A 919 -43.54 -12.04 -1.10
CA ILE A 919 -42.22 -12.55 -1.47
C ILE A 919 -42.36 -13.31 -2.79
N LYS A 920 -41.65 -12.86 -3.82
CA LYS A 920 -41.49 -13.52 -5.11
C LYS A 920 -40.13 -14.22 -5.13
N VAL A 921 -40.11 -15.53 -5.23
CA VAL A 921 -38.86 -16.27 -5.40
C VAL A 921 -38.47 -16.20 -6.87
N VAL A 922 -37.23 -15.82 -7.15
CA VAL A 922 -36.67 -15.76 -8.51
C VAL A 922 -35.78 -16.98 -8.78
N LYS A 923 -35.61 -17.33 -10.06
CA LYS A 923 -34.69 -18.38 -10.50
C LYS A 923 -33.25 -18.08 -10.04
N SER A 924 -32.46 -19.12 -9.83
CA SER A 924 -31.02 -18.95 -9.57
C SER A 924 -30.34 -18.25 -10.76
N GLY A 925 -29.44 -17.30 -10.46
CA GLY A 925 -28.78 -16.44 -11.43
C GLY A 925 -29.57 -15.18 -11.82
N ALA A 926 -30.75 -14.92 -11.24
CA ALA A 926 -31.54 -13.74 -11.55
C ALA A 926 -30.84 -12.43 -11.15
N PHE A 927 -30.15 -12.40 -10.01
CA PHE A 927 -29.38 -11.22 -9.62
C PHE A 927 -28.07 -11.07 -10.42
N ASP A 928 -27.54 -12.15 -11.00
CA ASP A 928 -26.45 -12.08 -11.98
C ASP A 928 -26.93 -11.47 -13.30
N GLU A 929 -28.11 -11.87 -13.79
CA GLU A 929 -28.75 -11.24 -14.96
C GLU A 929 -28.99 -9.74 -14.72
N LEU A 930 -29.43 -9.37 -13.51
CA LEU A 930 -29.62 -7.98 -13.13
C LEU A 930 -28.31 -7.20 -13.07
N MET A 931 -27.25 -7.78 -12.49
CA MET A 931 -25.91 -7.18 -12.49
C MET A 931 -25.41 -6.98 -13.93
N ASN A 932 -25.52 -8.00 -14.79
CA ASN A 932 -25.10 -7.94 -16.18
C ASN A 932 -25.84 -6.83 -16.94
N PHE A 933 -27.12 -6.63 -16.64
CA PHE A 933 -27.90 -5.51 -17.17
C PHE A 933 -27.32 -4.13 -16.80
N PHE A 934 -26.87 -3.94 -15.55
CA PHE A 934 -26.22 -2.69 -15.13
C PHE A 934 -24.79 -2.54 -15.69
N VAL A 935 -24.05 -3.65 -15.80
CA VAL A 935 -22.70 -3.67 -16.37
C VAL A 935 -22.73 -3.32 -17.86
N ALA A 936 -23.69 -3.85 -18.61
CA ALA A 936 -23.91 -3.51 -20.01
C ALA A 936 -24.22 -2.01 -20.23
N ARG A 937 -24.66 -1.30 -19.19
CA ARG A 937 -24.92 0.15 -19.19
C ARG A 937 -23.75 0.98 -18.63
N GLY A 938 -22.57 0.38 -18.46
CA GLY A 938 -21.33 1.06 -18.08
C GLY A 938 -20.95 0.97 -16.60
N SER A 939 -21.67 0.18 -15.79
CA SER A 939 -21.29 -0.05 -14.39
C SER A 939 -20.12 -1.03 -14.27
N SER A 940 -19.15 -0.77 -13.39
CA SER A 940 -18.07 -1.73 -13.10
C SER A 940 -18.58 -2.88 -12.21
N VAL A 941 -18.19 -4.12 -12.52
CA VAL A 941 -18.47 -5.32 -11.70
C VAL A 941 -17.96 -5.15 -10.26
N SER A 942 -16.81 -4.49 -10.09
CA SER A 942 -16.19 -4.26 -8.77
C SER A 942 -16.91 -3.23 -7.90
N GLN A 943 -17.76 -2.39 -8.51
CA GLN A 943 -18.52 -1.34 -7.82
C GLN A 943 -20.01 -1.66 -7.73
N TYR A 944 -20.47 -2.74 -8.37
CA TYR A 944 -21.88 -3.11 -8.39
C TYR A 944 -22.35 -3.56 -7.00
N LYS A 945 -23.48 -2.99 -6.58
CA LYS A 945 -24.22 -3.38 -5.38
C LYS A 945 -25.68 -3.58 -5.79
N THR A 946 -26.25 -4.75 -5.49
CA THR A 946 -27.67 -5.01 -5.76
C THR A 946 -28.53 -3.94 -5.06
N PRO A 947 -29.35 -3.17 -5.81
CA PRO A 947 -30.21 -2.15 -5.23
C PRO A 947 -31.21 -2.80 -4.26
N ARG A 948 -31.41 -2.23 -3.06
CA ARG A 948 -32.36 -2.80 -2.08
C ARG A 948 -33.81 -2.41 -2.36
N SER A 949 -34.04 -1.40 -3.19
CA SER A 949 -35.33 -1.09 -3.79
C SER A 949 -35.18 -0.68 -5.24
N VAL A 950 -36.12 -1.09 -6.07
CA VAL A 950 -36.15 -0.82 -7.50
C VAL A 950 -37.45 -0.16 -7.90
N THR A 951 -37.34 0.95 -8.64
CA THR A 951 -38.48 1.68 -9.22
C THR A 951 -38.40 1.74 -10.75
N ASP A 952 -37.26 1.40 -11.34
CA ASP A 952 -37.05 1.38 -12.79
C ASP A 952 -37.84 0.20 -13.40
N GLU A 953 -38.76 0.51 -14.32
CA GLU A 953 -39.62 -0.49 -14.95
C GLU A 953 -38.83 -1.54 -15.74
N GLU A 954 -37.69 -1.19 -16.33
CA GLU A 954 -36.86 -2.15 -17.08
C GLU A 954 -36.20 -3.16 -16.14
N VAL A 955 -35.78 -2.72 -14.97
CA VAL A 955 -35.25 -3.60 -13.91
C VAL A 955 -36.34 -4.51 -13.37
N VAL A 956 -37.54 -3.96 -13.12
CA VAL A 956 -38.69 -4.75 -12.67
C VAL A 956 -39.07 -5.80 -13.71
N LYS A 957 -39.00 -5.50 -15.02
CA LYS A 957 -39.26 -6.50 -16.08
C LYS A 957 -38.27 -7.68 -16.03
N VAL A 958 -36.98 -7.41 -15.81
CA VAL A 958 -35.95 -8.47 -15.67
C VAL A 958 -36.26 -9.36 -14.46
N LEU A 959 -36.63 -8.75 -13.33
CA LEU A 959 -36.99 -9.47 -12.10
C LEU A 959 -38.29 -10.27 -12.25
N GLU A 960 -39.37 -9.67 -12.78
CA GLU A 960 -40.64 -10.36 -13.02
C GLU A 960 -40.51 -11.53 -14.00
N ALA A 961 -39.69 -11.38 -15.05
CA ALA A 961 -39.41 -12.46 -16.00
C ALA A 961 -38.67 -13.65 -15.33
N SER A 962 -38.06 -13.42 -14.18
CA SER A 962 -37.29 -14.40 -13.42
C SER A 962 -38.07 -15.05 -12.27
N VAL A 963 -39.32 -14.63 -12.01
CA VAL A 963 -40.13 -15.14 -10.89
C VAL A 963 -40.57 -16.58 -11.15
N VAL A 964 -40.30 -17.47 -10.18
CA VAL A 964 -40.69 -18.88 -10.20
C VAL A 964 -41.87 -19.20 -9.27
N SER A 965 -42.00 -18.48 -8.15
CA SER A 965 -43.11 -18.65 -7.21
C SER A 965 -43.41 -17.36 -6.43
N LYS A 966 -44.62 -17.26 -5.88
CA LYS A 966 -45.13 -16.06 -5.19
C LYS A 966 -45.83 -16.46 -3.89
N PHE A 967 -45.55 -15.74 -2.82
CA PHE A 967 -46.07 -16.01 -1.48
C PHE A 967 -46.51 -14.70 -0.82
N VAL A 968 -47.59 -14.75 -0.05
CA VAL A 968 -48.14 -13.57 0.64
C VAL A 968 -48.47 -13.93 2.08
N SER A 969 -48.29 -12.99 3.00
CA SER A 969 -48.68 -13.18 4.40
C SER A 969 -50.21 -13.23 4.53
N ARG A 970 -50.75 -14.36 4.99
CA ARG A 970 -52.19 -14.50 5.31
C ARG A 970 -52.54 -13.95 6.70
N LYS A 971 -51.55 -13.89 7.60
CA LYS A 971 -51.69 -13.36 8.96
C LYS A 971 -51.53 -11.83 8.93
N THR A 972 -52.00 -11.13 9.95
CA THR A 972 -51.74 -9.69 10.11
C THR A 972 -50.81 -9.48 11.29
N PRO A 973 -49.82 -8.57 11.20
CA PRO A 973 -48.87 -8.35 12.27
C PRO A 973 -49.52 -7.77 13.53
N SER A 974 -48.91 -7.96 14.69
CA SER A 974 -49.40 -7.41 15.95
C SER A 974 -49.22 -5.88 16.00
N TRP A 975 -50.16 -5.21 16.66
CA TRP A 975 -50.17 -3.76 16.82
C TRP A 975 -51.07 -3.40 18.00
N GLU A 976 -50.58 -2.57 18.93
CA GLU A 976 -51.30 -2.09 20.12
C GLU A 976 -51.14 -0.57 20.31
N LEU A 977 -52.16 0.11 20.86
CA LEU A 977 -52.24 1.58 20.92
C LEU A 977 -51.11 2.23 21.75
N HIS A 978 -50.48 1.48 22.66
CA HIS A 978 -49.44 1.97 23.56
C HIS A 978 -48.01 1.84 23.00
N GLU A 979 -47.83 1.20 21.83
CA GLU A 979 -46.53 1.13 21.15
C GLU A 979 -46.02 2.51 20.69
N LEU A 980 -46.89 3.54 20.65
CA LEU A 980 -46.52 4.95 20.45
C LEU A 980 -45.82 5.60 21.67
N HIS A 981 -45.95 5.00 22.87
CA HIS A 981 -45.54 5.61 24.15
C HIS A 981 -44.23 5.04 24.74
N SER A 982 -43.62 4.02 24.13
CA SER A 982 -42.50 3.26 24.72
C SER A 982 -41.09 3.86 24.49
N SER A 983 -40.95 4.97 23.74
CA SER A 983 -39.66 5.63 23.47
C SER A 983 -39.31 6.81 24.40
N LEU A 984 -40.13 7.11 25.41
CA LEU A 984 -40.04 8.36 26.20
C LEU A 984 -39.28 8.23 27.53
N TYR A 985 -37.98 7.93 27.52
CA TYR A 985 -37.05 8.38 28.57
C TYR A 985 -35.61 8.50 28.04
N ARG A 986 -35.31 9.53 27.25
CA ARG A 986 -33.93 9.97 26.99
C ARG A 986 -33.84 11.49 27.04
N TYR A 987 -32.88 11.97 27.82
CA TYR A 987 -32.59 13.39 28.06
C TYR A 987 -32.27 14.12 26.75
N ARG A 988 -32.62 15.41 26.66
CA ARG A 988 -32.46 16.24 25.44
C ARG A 988 -31.21 17.09 25.53
N LEU A 989 -30.67 17.46 24.36
CA LEU A 989 -29.56 18.40 24.26
C LEU A 989 -29.92 19.75 24.92
N GLY A 990 -29.17 20.16 25.95
CA GLY A 990 -29.45 21.37 26.75
C GLY A 990 -30.04 21.10 28.14
N ASP A 991 -30.23 19.84 28.53
CA ASP A 991 -30.54 19.44 29.91
C ASP A 991 -29.29 19.53 30.81
N VAL A 992 -29.35 20.28 31.91
CA VAL A 992 -28.37 20.24 33.01
C VAL A 992 -28.72 19.05 33.90
N LEU A 993 -27.77 18.18 34.23
CA LEU A 993 -28.02 16.95 35.02
C LEU A 993 -27.34 17.02 36.40
N ARG A 994 -28.01 16.53 37.45
CA ARG A 994 -27.47 16.37 38.82
C ARG A 994 -27.38 14.89 39.17
N VAL A 995 -26.25 14.43 39.69
CA VAL A 995 -26.07 13.04 40.13
C VAL A 995 -26.75 12.83 41.48
N THR A 996 -27.65 11.86 41.58
CA THR A 996 -28.46 11.58 42.79
C THR A 996 -28.08 10.29 43.50
N GLY A 997 -27.34 9.41 42.86
CA GLY A 997 -26.91 8.13 43.43
C GLY A 997 -26.01 7.36 42.48
N PHE A 998 -25.62 6.15 42.88
CA PHE A 998 -24.92 5.21 42.00
C PHE A 998 -25.58 3.83 42.13
N TYR A 999 -25.97 3.25 40.99
CA TYR A 999 -26.42 1.87 40.90
C TYR A 999 -25.44 1.08 40.03
N ASN A 1000 -24.91 -0.04 40.55
CA ASN A 1000 -23.84 -0.83 39.90
C ASN A 1000 -22.64 0.02 39.41
N ASN A 1001 -22.14 0.92 40.25
CA ASN A 1001 -21.03 1.84 39.96
C ASN A 1001 -21.26 2.82 38.80
N ALA A 1002 -22.49 2.94 38.28
CA ALA A 1002 -22.89 3.97 37.33
C ALA A 1002 -23.66 5.10 38.04
N PRO A 1003 -23.32 6.38 37.80
CA PRO A 1003 -24.06 7.50 38.39
C PRO A 1003 -25.49 7.54 37.85
N GLU A 1004 -26.47 7.62 38.74
CA GLU A 1004 -27.86 7.93 38.42
C GLU A 1004 -28.03 9.45 38.33
N PHE A 1005 -28.63 9.92 37.25
CA PHE A 1005 -28.79 11.34 36.94
C PHE A 1005 -30.26 11.77 37.06
N GLN A 1006 -30.50 12.95 37.62
CA GLN A 1006 -31.78 13.65 37.65
C GLN A 1006 -31.63 15.01 36.93
N VAL A 1007 -32.59 15.37 36.07
CA VAL A 1007 -32.54 16.66 35.32
C VAL A 1007 -32.69 17.84 36.27
N ALA A 1008 -31.75 18.78 36.19
CA ALA A 1008 -31.63 20.00 36.98
C ALA A 1008 -32.00 21.30 36.23
N GLY A 1009 -32.20 21.31 34.90
CA GLY A 1009 -32.73 22.48 34.16
C GLY A 1009 -32.54 22.45 32.64
N ARG A 1010 -33.27 23.31 31.88
CA ARG A 1010 -33.32 23.39 30.39
C ARG A 1010 -33.13 24.83 29.87
N LYS A 1011 -32.58 25.04 28.65
CA LYS A 1011 -32.88 26.25 27.83
C LYS A 1011 -34.37 26.19 27.46
N LYS A 1012 -35.18 27.04 28.10
CA LYS A 1012 -36.63 26.88 28.16
C LYS A 1012 -37.30 27.69 27.05
N VAL A 1013 -37.91 27.01 26.07
CA VAL A 1013 -39.02 27.61 25.31
C VAL A 1013 -40.12 27.88 26.34
N VAL A 1014 -40.51 29.13 26.48
CA VAL A 1014 -41.48 29.55 27.49
C VAL A 1014 -42.86 29.76 26.90
N LEU A 1015 -42.93 30.19 25.64
CA LEU A 1015 -44.19 30.38 24.92
C LEU A 1015 -44.06 29.79 23.51
N SER A 1016 -45.11 29.14 23.04
CA SER A 1016 -45.17 28.63 21.67
C SER A 1016 -46.60 28.64 21.18
N ILE A 1017 -46.81 29.21 20.00
CA ILE A 1017 -48.11 29.21 19.35
C ILE A 1017 -47.95 29.11 17.83
N ASP A 1018 -48.67 28.18 17.22
CA ASP A 1018 -48.50 27.79 15.82
C ASP A 1018 -47.01 27.54 15.49
N MET A 1019 -46.45 28.27 14.52
CA MET A 1019 -45.02 28.16 14.15
C MET A 1019 -44.09 28.99 15.05
N ASP A 1020 -44.62 29.85 15.92
CA ASP A 1020 -43.82 30.68 16.83
C ASP A 1020 -43.31 29.89 18.04
N LYS A 1021 -42.02 30.10 18.36
CA LYS A 1021 -41.37 29.55 19.57
C LYS A 1021 -40.56 30.66 20.23
N THR A 1022 -41.14 31.28 21.25
CA THR A 1022 -40.47 32.32 22.03
C THR A 1022 -39.70 31.71 23.20
N TYR A 1023 -38.37 31.95 23.22
CA TYR A 1023 -37.46 31.52 24.28
C TYR A 1023 -37.46 32.49 25.47
N GLU A 1024 -37.04 32.02 26.65
CA GLU A 1024 -37.00 32.83 27.87
C GLU A 1024 -36.17 34.13 27.72
N GLU A 1025 -35.06 34.08 26.97
CA GLU A 1025 -34.19 35.23 26.69
C GLU A 1025 -34.89 36.28 25.81
N ASP A 1026 -35.60 35.86 24.77
CA ASP A 1026 -36.35 36.75 23.86
C ASP A 1026 -37.55 37.38 24.58
N LEU A 1027 -38.26 36.59 25.40
CA LEU A 1027 -39.33 37.10 26.24
C LEU A 1027 -38.81 38.12 27.25
N LEU A 1028 -37.68 37.84 27.91
CA LEU A 1028 -37.08 38.76 28.88
C LEU A 1028 -36.59 40.04 28.21
N LYS A 1029 -36.06 39.96 26.99
CA LYS A 1029 -35.68 41.11 26.17
C LYS A 1029 -36.90 41.95 25.81
N ALA A 1030 -37.98 41.33 25.34
CA ALA A 1030 -39.23 42.02 25.01
C ALA A 1030 -39.83 42.73 26.24
N VAL A 1031 -39.88 42.06 27.39
CA VAL A 1031 -40.34 42.67 28.66
C VAL A 1031 -39.41 43.80 29.10
N THR A 1032 -38.11 43.66 28.92
CA THR A 1032 -37.11 44.69 29.27
C THR A 1032 -37.26 45.95 28.41
N ASN A 1033 -37.59 45.80 27.13
CA ASN A 1033 -37.85 46.94 26.25
C ASN A 1033 -39.16 47.63 26.64
N ALA A 1034 -40.22 46.86 26.91
CA ALA A 1034 -41.53 47.41 27.26
C ALA A 1034 -41.54 48.10 28.63
N LYS A 1035 -40.83 47.56 29.65
CA LYS A 1035 -40.82 48.18 30.99
C LYS A 1035 -40.16 49.57 31.02
N LEU A 1036 -39.32 49.93 30.05
CA LEU A 1036 -38.70 51.27 29.98
C LEU A 1036 -39.75 52.37 29.77
N LEU A 1037 -40.90 52.04 29.17
CA LEU A 1037 -42.01 52.97 28.97
C LEU A 1037 -42.75 53.30 30.27
N LEU A 1038 -42.59 52.48 31.32
CA LEU A 1038 -43.17 52.70 32.63
C LEU A 1038 -42.40 53.74 33.45
N GLU A 1039 -41.10 53.90 33.20
CA GLU A 1039 -40.21 54.74 34.03
C GLU A 1039 -40.62 56.23 34.10
N PRO A 1040 -41.03 56.90 33.00
CA PRO A 1040 -41.48 58.30 33.04
C PRO A 1040 -42.79 58.53 33.79
N HIS A 1041 -43.52 57.45 34.10
CA HIS A 1041 -44.83 57.49 34.76
C HIS A 1041 -44.75 57.04 36.23
N ASP A 1042 -43.54 57.02 36.81
CA ASP A 1042 -43.24 56.58 38.18
C ASP A 1042 -43.69 55.13 38.52
N LEU A 1043 -43.89 54.31 37.49
CA LEU A 1043 -44.23 52.89 37.58
C LEU A 1043 -42.99 52.01 37.40
N MET A 1044 -42.98 50.87 38.07
CA MET A 1044 -41.96 49.84 37.90
C MET A 1044 -42.58 48.45 37.85
N LEU A 1045 -42.06 47.60 36.97
CA LEU A 1045 -42.41 46.19 36.94
C LEU A 1045 -41.70 45.48 38.11
N ILE A 1046 -42.47 44.92 39.04
CA ILE A 1046 -41.98 44.18 40.20
C ILE A 1046 -41.59 42.76 39.80
N ASP A 1047 -42.50 42.03 39.17
CA ASP A 1047 -42.23 40.71 38.59
C ASP A 1047 -43.25 40.37 37.49
N PHE A 1048 -42.96 39.31 36.72
CA PHE A 1048 -43.86 38.83 35.67
C PHE A 1048 -43.76 37.33 35.41
N THR A 1049 -44.86 36.78 34.90
CA THR A 1049 -44.93 35.45 34.27
C THR A 1049 -45.76 35.51 32.99
N SER A 1050 -45.81 34.43 32.22
CA SER A 1050 -46.51 34.36 30.95
C SER A 1050 -47.23 33.03 30.74
N ARG A 1051 -48.16 32.99 29.79
CA ARG A 1051 -48.77 31.76 29.29
C ARG A 1051 -49.19 31.93 27.83
N VAL A 1052 -49.43 30.80 27.19
CA VAL A 1052 -50.13 30.76 25.90
C VAL A 1052 -51.61 30.54 26.19
N ASP A 1053 -52.46 31.41 25.65
CA ASP A 1053 -53.89 31.17 25.62
C ASP A 1053 -54.29 30.64 24.25
N SER A 1054 -54.45 29.32 24.18
CA SER A 1054 -54.94 28.60 22.99
C SER A 1054 -56.46 28.44 22.98
N SER A 1055 -57.18 28.98 23.97
CA SER A 1055 -58.64 28.89 24.01
C SER A 1055 -59.32 29.91 23.07
N SER A 1056 -58.61 30.98 22.70
CA SER A 1056 -59.02 31.90 21.64
C SER A 1056 -58.52 31.42 20.27
N PHE A 1057 -59.24 31.75 19.19
CA PHE A 1057 -58.77 31.55 17.82
C PHE A 1057 -58.72 32.89 17.06
N PRO A 1058 -57.54 33.36 16.60
CA PRO A 1058 -56.22 32.76 16.83
C PRO A 1058 -55.84 32.81 18.32
N GLY A 1059 -55.04 31.85 18.79
CA GLY A 1059 -54.53 31.89 20.16
C GLY A 1059 -53.54 33.06 20.32
N HIS A 1060 -53.18 33.42 21.55
CA HIS A 1060 -52.27 34.54 21.80
C HIS A 1060 -51.43 34.37 23.05
N TYR A 1061 -50.45 35.26 23.23
CA TYR A 1061 -49.59 35.30 24.42
C TYR A 1061 -50.19 36.20 25.48
N VAL A 1062 -50.24 35.72 26.72
CA VAL A 1062 -50.73 36.45 27.89
C VAL A 1062 -49.60 36.59 28.89
N LEU A 1063 -49.34 37.82 29.33
CA LEU A 1063 -48.39 38.12 30.39
C LEU A 1063 -49.11 38.65 31.64
N TYR A 1064 -48.69 38.19 32.81
CA TYR A 1064 -49.16 38.71 34.09
C TYR A 1064 -48.07 39.58 34.70
N TRP A 1065 -48.37 40.85 34.92
CA TRP A 1065 -47.42 41.85 35.42
C TRP A 1065 -47.87 42.37 36.79
N GLU A 1066 -46.98 42.32 37.78
CA GLU A 1066 -47.19 43.02 39.05
C GLU A 1066 -46.43 44.35 38.99
N LEU A 1067 -47.15 45.46 39.19
CA LEU A 1067 -46.59 46.80 39.13
C LEU A 1067 -46.42 47.39 40.54
N GLY A 1068 -45.37 48.19 40.71
CA GLY A 1068 -45.11 49.00 41.89
C GLY A 1068 -44.87 50.45 41.50
N SER A 1069 -44.86 51.34 42.49
CA SER A 1069 -44.53 52.76 42.29
C SER A 1069 -43.19 53.11 42.93
N LYS A 1070 -42.44 54.01 42.28
CA LYS A 1070 -41.23 54.62 42.86
C LYS A 1070 -41.56 55.65 43.96
N VAL A 1071 -42.81 56.11 44.04
CA VAL A 1071 -43.30 57.07 45.04
C VAL A 1071 -44.14 56.33 46.09
N LYS A 1072 -43.78 56.46 47.37
CA LYS A 1072 -44.57 55.88 48.48
C LYS A 1072 -46.00 56.46 48.46
N ASP A 1073 -46.99 55.58 48.51
CA ASP A 1073 -48.45 55.86 48.58
C ASP A 1073 -49.12 56.41 47.29
N ALA A 1074 -48.49 56.29 46.11
CA ALA A 1074 -49.14 56.62 44.84
C ALA A 1074 -50.18 55.55 44.42
N LYS A 1075 -51.33 55.98 43.87
CA LYS A 1075 -52.33 55.08 43.28
C LYS A 1075 -51.76 54.38 42.04
N LEU A 1076 -51.68 53.04 42.11
CA LEU A 1076 -51.29 52.16 41.01
C LEU A 1076 -52.46 51.96 40.02
N GLU A 1077 -52.77 52.99 39.23
CA GLU A 1077 -53.64 52.87 38.06
C GLU A 1077 -52.81 53.20 36.81
N PRO A 1078 -52.33 52.19 36.06
CA PRO A 1078 -51.51 52.44 34.88
C PRO A 1078 -52.37 53.05 33.76
N ASP A 1079 -51.85 54.10 33.12
CA ASP A 1079 -52.49 54.73 31.96
C ASP A 1079 -52.69 53.69 30.84
N ALA A 1080 -53.92 53.59 30.33
CA ALA A 1080 -54.29 52.62 29.31
C ALA A 1080 -53.50 52.81 28.01
N GLU A 1081 -53.19 54.06 27.61
CA GLU A 1081 -52.39 54.32 26.41
C GLU A 1081 -50.94 53.83 26.59
N VAL A 1082 -50.38 54.01 27.78
CA VAL A 1082 -49.01 53.54 28.11
C VAL A 1082 -48.95 52.01 28.11
N MET A 1083 -49.96 51.33 28.64
CA MET A 1083 -50.01 49.87 28.67
C MET A 1083 -50.28 49.26 27.29
N GLU A 1084 -51.12 49.88 26.45
CA GLU A 1084 -51.29 49.44 25.05
C GLU A 1084 -49.96 49.57 24.27
N GLU A 1085 -49.18 50.64 24.51
CA GLU A 1085 -47.85 50.81 23.89
C GLU A 1085 -46.81 49.82 24.43
N CYS A 1086 -46.92 49.41 25.71
CA CYS A 1086 -46.13 48.32 26.26
C CYS A 1086 -46.41 47.00 25.53
N CYS A 1087 -47.69 46.65 25.31
CA CYS A 1087 -48.06 45.47 24.53
C CYS A 1087 -47.45 45.53 23.12
N PHE A 1088 -47.58 46.66 22.43
CA PHE A 1088 -47.04 46.83 21.08
C PHE A 1088 -45.51 46.71 21.03
N THR A 1089 -44.82 47.33 21.98
CA THR A 1089 -43.35 47.28 22.08
C THR A 1089 -42.84 45.85 22.33
N MET A 1090 -43.61 45.07 23.10
CA MET A 1090 -43.32 43.64 23.25
C MET A 1090 -43.47 42.90 21.92
N GLU A 1091 -44.57 43.09 21.21
CA GLU A 1091 -44.80 42.44 19.91
C GLU A 1091 -43.73 42.79 18.87
N GLU A 1092 -43.25 44.04 18.83
CA GLU A 1092 -42.14 44.47 17.97
C GLU A 1092 -40.79 43.85 18.35
N SER A 1093 -40.61 43.53 19.62
CA SER A 1093 -39.37 42.96 20.15
C SER A 1093 -39.30 41.43 20.01
N LEU A 1094 -40.43 40.79 19.74
CA LEU A 1094 -40.52 39.36 19.46
C LEU A 1094 -40.05 39.06 18.03
N ASP A 1095 -39.73 37.80 17.78
CA ASP A 1095 -39.04 37.40 16.56
C ASP A 1095 -39.88 37.62 15.28
N SER A 1096 -39.24 37.45 14.12
CA SER A 1096 -39.89 37.64 12.83
C SER A 1096 -41.00 36.62 12.54
N ILE A 1097 -41.02 35.47 13.22
CA ILE A 1097 -42.06 34.44 13.09
C ILE A 1097 -43.31 34.88 13.84
N TYR A 1098 -43.18 35.34 15.09
CA TYR A 1098 -44.27 35.95 15.85
C TYR A 1098 -44.88 37.12 15.08
N ARG A 1099 -44.05 38.05 14.59
CA ARG A 1099 -44.50 39.25 13.85
C ARG A 1099 -45.19 38.87 12.53
N LYS A 1100 -44.69 37.86 11.82
CA LYS A 1100 -45.33 37.31 10.62
C LYS A 1100 -46.69 36.70 10.95
N GLY A 1101 -46.78 35.92 12.03
CA GLY A 1101 -48.02 35.29 12.48
C GLY A 1101 -49.08 36.30 12.90
N ARG A 1102 -48.66 37.41 13.55
CA ARG A 1102 -49.53 38.52 13.95
C ARG A 1102 -50.01 39.38 12.79
N LYS A 1103 -49.14 39.71 11.82
CA LYS A 1103 -49.45 40.68 10.75
C LYS A 1103 -49.96 40.02 9.48
N ASN A 1104 -49.27 39.00 8.99
CA ASN A 1104 -49.45 38.45 7.65
C ASN A 1104 -50.32 37.19 7.66
N ASP A 1105 -49.93 36.21 8.48
CA ASP A 1105 -50.59 34.90 8.48
C ASP A 1105 -51.87 34.91 9.34
N LYS A 1106 -52.01 35.91 10.24
CA LYS A 1106 -53.17 36.16 11.13
C LYS A 1106 -53.59 34.94 11.96
N ASN A 1107 -52.65 34.04 12.21
CA ASN A 1107 -52.78 32.82 13.01
C ASN A 1107 -52.34 33.02 14.47
N ILE A 1108 -51.84 34.20 14.82
CA ILE A 1108 -51.55 34.62 16.20
C ILE A 1108 -52.35 35.89 16.54
N GLY A 1109 -53.03 35.90 17.69
CA GLY A 1109 -53.78 37.02 18.23
C GLY A 1109 -52.92 38.01 19.04
N PRO A 1110 -53.46 39.20 19.38
CA PRO A 1110 -52.73 40.24 20.10
C PRO A 1110 -52.21 39.81 21.46
N LEU A 1111 -50.95 40.15 21.73
CA LEU A 1111 -50.33 39.98 23.04
C LEU A 1111 -51.14 40.76 24.08
N GLU A 1112 -51.52 40.05 25.14
CA GLU A 1112 -52.29 40.58 26.26
C GLU A 1112 -51.39 40.74 27.49
N ILE A 1113 -51.37 41.92 28.10
CA ILE A 1113 -50.79 42.14 29.42
C ILE A 1113 -51.94 42.29 30.43
N LYS A 1114 -51.96 41.41 31.43
CA LYS A 1114 -52.86 41.44 32.57
C LYS A 1114 -52.10 41.95 33.79
N VAL A 1115 -52.52 43.07 34.35
CA VAL A 1115 -51.93 43.60 35.59
C VAL A 1115 -52.59 42.91 36.77
N VAL A 1116 -51.78 42.40 37.68
CA VAL A 1116 -52.24 41.73 38.92
C VAL A 1116 -52.11 42.65 40.13
N LYS A 1117 -52.93 42.43 41.17
CA LYS A 1117 -52.84 43.15 42.45
C LYS A 1117 -51.44 42.99 43.08
N SER A 1118 -51.01 43.97 43.87
CA SER A 1118 -49.75 43.87 44.61
C SER A 1118 -49.80 42.71 45.62
N GLY A 1119 -48.71 41.95 45.71
CA GLY A 1119 -48.57 40.73 46.49
C GLY A 1119 -49.07 39.46 45.78
N ALA A 1120 -49.49 39.54 44.52
CA ALA A 1120 -49.97 38.36 43.77
C ALA A 1120 -48.85 37.33 43.54
N PHE A 1121 -47.61 37.77 43.29
CA PHE A 1121 -46.49 36.84 43.16
C PHE A 1121 -46.03 36.28 44.52
N ASP A 1122 -46.29 36.96 45.64
CA ASP A 1122 -46.10 36.41 46.99
C ASP A 1122 -47.15 35.33 47.30
N GLU A 1123 -48.41 35.53 46.91
CA GLU A 1123 -49.47 34.51 46.98
C GLU A 1123 -49.10 33.28 46.14
N LEU A 1124 -48.54 33.51 44.94
CA LEU A 1124 -48.06 32.44 44.07
C LEU A 1124 -46.87 31.69 44.69
N MET A 1125 -45.91 32.40 45.29
CA MET A 1125 -44.80 31.79 46.02
C MET A 1125 -45.33 30.92 47.16
N ASN A 1126 -46.26 31.43 47.97
CA ASN A 1126 -46.88 30.68 49.07
C ASN A 1126 -47.62 29.43 48.57
N PHE A 1127 -48.29 29.51 47.41
CA PHE A 1127 -48.93 28.37 46.77
C PHE A 1127 -47.93 27.25 46.44
N PHE A 1128 -46.76 27.60 45.88
CA PHE A 1128 -45.71 26.61 45.59
C PHE A 1128 -45.00 26.11 46.85
N VAL A 1129 -44.83 26.95 47.88
CA VAL A 1129 -44.24 26.58 49.17
C VAL A 1129 -45.13 25.60 49.92
N ALA A 1130 -46.44 25.81 49.95
CA ALA A 1130 -47.42 24.88 50.53
C ALA A 1130 -47.39 23.50 49.86
N ARG A 1131 -46.92 23.42 48.61
CA ARG A 1131 -46.73 22.18 47.84
C ARG A 1131 -45.31 21.64 47.88
N GLY A 1132 -44.50 22.10 48.84
CA GLY A 1132 -43.18 21.55 49.13
C GLY A 1132 -42.00 22.33 48.54
N SER A 1133 -42.22 23.50 47.95
CA SER A 1133 -41.11 24.34 47.46
C SER A 1133 -40.41 25.09 48.59
N SER A 1134 -39.08 25.15 48.59
CA SER A 1134 -38.32 25.93 49.57
C SER A 1134 -38.42 27.43 49.30
N VAL A 1135 -38.78 28.22 50.31
CA VAL A 1135 -38.89 29.70 50.21
C VAL A 1135 -37.58 30.34 49.72
N SER A 1136 -36.43 29.84 50.17
CA SER A 1136 -35.12 30.41 49.81
C SER A 1136 -34.64 30.06 48.40
N GLN A 1137 -35.29 29.12 47.72
CA GLN A 1137 -34.94 28.67 46.37
C GLN A 1137 -36.03 29.00 45.34
N TYR A 1138 -37.15 29.60 45.78
CA TYR A 1138 -38.23 29.97 44.89
C TYR A 1138 -37.79 31.08 43.93
N LYS A 1139 -38.07 30.86 42.64
CA LYS A 1139 -38.00 31.88 41.59
C LYS A 1139 -39.31 31.84 40.82
N THR A 1140 -39.88 33.01 40.54
CA THR A 1140 -41.09 33.13 39.73
C THR A 1140 -40.87 32.48 38.36
N PRO A 1141 -41.68 31.49 37.97
CA PRO A 1141 -41.56 30.85 36.68
C PRO A 1141 -41.89 31.86 35.57
N ARG A 1142 -41.09 31.93 34.49
CA ARG A 1142 -41.35 32.85 33.38
C ARG A 1142 -42.49 32.44 32.46
N SER A 1143 -42.91 31.19 32.53
CA SER A 1143 -44.14 30.70 31.90
C SER A 1143 -44.83 29.65 32.77
N VAL A 1144 -46.16 29.68 32.77
CA VAL A 1144 -47.04 28.80 33.55
C VAL A 1144 -48.04 28.10 32.63
N THR A 1145 -48.15 26.79 32.79
CA THR A 1145 -49.12 25.94 32.07
C THR A 1145 -50.05 25.19 33.02
N ASP A 1146 -49.81 25.28 34.33
CA ASP A 1146 -50.64 24.62 35.35
C ASP A 1146 -51.95 25.41 35.56
N GLU A 1147 -53.08 24.75 35.31
CA GLU A 1147 -54.42 25.35 35.38
C GLU A 1147 -54.79 25.86 36.79
N GLU A 1148 -54.25 25.27 37.87
CA GLU A 1148 -54.51 25.78 39.23
C GLU A 1148 -53.72 27.06 39.51
N VAL A 1149 -52.48 27.13 39.02
CA VAL A 1149 -51.64 28.35 39.09
C VAL A 1149 -52.27 29.47 38.28
N VAL A 1150 -52.75 29.17 37.08
CA VAL A 1150 -53.45 30.13 36.23
C VAL A 1150 -54.70 30.64 36.95
N LYS A 1151 -55.49 29.79 37.60
CA LYS A 1151 -56.68 30.23 38.36
C LYS A 1151 -56.32 31.23 39.46
N VAL A 1152 -55.20 31.03 40.16
CA VAL A 1152 -54.70 31.98 41.19
C VAL A 1152 -54.31 33.32 40.57
N LEU A 1153 -53.62 33.29 39.42
CA LEU A 1153 -53.21 34.49 38.70
C LEU A 1153 -54.42 35.24 38.11
N GLU A 1154 -55.33 34.55 37.44
CA GLU A 1154 -56.57 35.14 36.88
C GLU A 1154 -57.46 35.75 37.97
N ALA A 1155 -57.55 35.12 39.15
CA ALA A 1155 -58.29 35.68 40.29
C ALA A 1155 -57.66 36.97 40.86
N SER A 1156 -56.40 37.23 40.53
CA SER A 1156 -55.64 38.39 41.00
C SER A 1156 -55.54 39.52 39.97
N VAL A 1157 -56.11 39.34 38.77
CA VAL A 1157 -56.08 40.35 37.69
C VAL A 1157 -56.98 41.54 38.03
N VAL A 1158 -56.43 42.75 37.95
CA VAL A 1158 -57.16 44.01 38.17
C VAL A 1158 -57.46 44.77 36.88
N SER A 1159 -56.64 44.60 35.83
CA SER A 1159 -56.85 45.22 34.51
C SER A 1159 -56.18 44.43 33.39
N LYS A 1160 -56.68 44.57 32.16
CA LYS A 1160 -56.23 43.83 30.97
C LYS A 1160 -56.01 44.78 29.80
N PHE A 1161 -54.92 44.61 29.07
CA PHE A 1161 -54.53 45.47 27.96
C PHE A 1161 -54.03 44.66 26.78
N VAL A 1162 -54.37 45.07 25.56
CA VAL A 1162 -53.93 44.46 24.30
C VAL A 1162 -53.51 45.54 23.33
N SER A 1163 -52.50 45.27 22.50
CA SER A 1163 -52.12 46.20 21.44
C SER A 1163 -53.19 46.23 20.34
N ARG A 1164 -53.62 47.43 19.93
CA ARG A 1164 -54.47 47.63 18.73
C ARG A 1164 -53.65 47.76 17.45
N LYS A 1165 -52.35 48.01 17.58
CA LYS A 1165 -51.40 48.11 16.46
C LYS A 1165 -50.87 46.72 16.13
N THR A 1166 -50.61 46.46 14.85
CA THR A 1166 -49.95 45.23 14.41
C THR A 1166 -48.46 45.49 14.21
N PRO A 1167 -47.58 44.53 14.60
CA PRO A 1167 -46.15 44.70 14.47
C PRO A 1167 -45.72 44.86 13.00
N SER A 1168 -44.58 45.51 12.79
CA SER A 1168 -43.92 45.66 11.52
C SER A 1168 -43.39 44.30 11.03
N TRP A 1169 -43.51 44.06 9.73
CA TRP A 1169 -43.01 42.86 9.06
C TRP A 1169 -42.82 43.22 7.59
N GLU A 1170 -41.60 43.05 7.09
CA GLU A 1170 -41.18 43.23 5.69
C GLU A 1170 -40.48 41.96 5.19
N LEU A 1171 -40.74 41.59 3.93
CA LEU A 1171 -40.17 40.38 3.30
C LEU A 1171 -38.64 40.38 3.23
N HIS A 1172 -37.98 41.54 3.31
CA HIS A 1172 -36.53 41.67 3.22
C HIS A 1172 -35.77 41.24 4.48
N GLU A 1173 -36.44 41.09 5.64
CA GLU A 1173 -35.77 40.63 6.88
C GLU A 1173 -35.34 39.15 6.84
N LEU A 1174 -35.86 38.35 5.90
CA LEU A 1174 -35.49 36.94 5.71
C LEU A 1174 -34.08 36.73 5.12
N HIS A 1175 -33.45 37.78 4.57
CA HIS A 1175 -32.16 37.66 3.87
C HIS A 1175 -30.93 38.00 4.72
N SER A 1176 -31.09 38.46 5.97
CA SER A 1176 -29.95 38.95 6.77
C SER A 1176 -29.49 38.07 7.93
N SER A 1177 -30.02 36.84 8.06
CA SER A 1177 -29.47 35.87 9.02
C SER A 1177 -29.54 34.45 8.47
N ARG A 1178 -28.55 34.08 7.67
CA ARG A 1178 -28.05 32.70 7.59
C ARG A 1178 -26.57 32.73 7.91
#